data_AF-A0A9P3LWQ3-F1
#
_entry.id   AF-A0A9P3LWQ3-F1
#
_cell.length_a   1.000
_cell.length_b   1.000
_cell.length_c   1.000
_cell.angle_alpha   90.00
_cell.angle_beta   90.00
_cell.angle_gamma   90.00
#
_symmetry.space_group_name_H-M   'P 1'
#
loop_
_entity.id
_entity.type
_entity.pdbx_description
1 polymer ?
#
loop_
_entity_poly.entity_id
_entity_poly.type
_entity_poly.pdbx_seq_one_letter_code
_entity_poly.pdbx_strand_id
1 'polypeptide(L)'
;MPTYRRQLALVSLTALFCLSRAALAQTDRDQAAIPGRFSRNQIPIQALPHLPPPTDFPPDKWGNRIPDFSRVDGHVPLPIVPVLITLQPSADPRINDRARIQKAIDWIATQPLQPFVLRDGQTVIQTRGAVLLQAGIYRIQGALLLNKSGVVLRGEGNGPDGTVLMAVGQFKHDFIVLNGMLDPKFQGTSEYLEWYGGSKVLSPKDPYVVQDEDVTPLQDVYIPTGTTRLPVKDVRNFEVGGDIVVEREATQAWIAMIGTNHIKPRPEDPSRTLNWHPKQFTLRYVRKILAIEKATPSPGVVSKGDDTEQVMEMDDEESTEKRMEESRQQTVIRYTADTNRTGKARPDTTIEPETMGSEDDEEFEVNSSWVPGYLTIDIPTVMAMDPIIGPGSVYNFKRETPIPNDVGVENLALWSEYDPKDIEDERHGWFAIMIDHCENCWAADIKTRNFVSGIKAAAGSKHVTIQDCEVNDPISLRSEGGRRYMFMLQGQMGLVKRCFATDARHDFITGAKTPGPNVFVDSEGIRANNDAGPHDRWSTGTLYDNVHSWELNVRNRGWMGSSQGWSGAFHVVYHCSADSVVEFQSPPGSTNWVIEYEGRLGSLGIEFEGEDATFLDPEPQDKGRIPRSLYWSQLVARMGGSDADARMIEQLVGVRGKNEYPPRLSSRYVTADEIEAVAEGMDASEDNYKNDDDI
;
A
#
# COMPACT_ATOMS: atom_id res chain seq x y z
N MET A 1 -50.72 34.25 -32.66
CA MET A 1 -51.80 34.48 -31.68
C MET A 1 -51.31 34.07 -30.30
N PRO A 2 -51.74 34.80 -29.25
CA PRO A 2 -50.92 35.32 -28.15
C PRO A 2 -51.04 34.48 -26.86
N THR A 3 -50.21 34.61 -25.82
CA THR A 3 -50.02 35.75 -24.86
C THR A 3 -48.70 35.54 -24.06
N TYR A 4 -47.69 36.44 -23.97
CA TYR A 4 -47.55 37.73 -23.23
C TYR A 4 -48.17 37.68 -21.81
N ARG A 5 -47.53 38.03 -20.66
CA ARG A 5 -46.53 39.07 -20.35
C ARG A 5 -46.13 39.05 -18.84
N ARG A 6 -44.82 39.25 -18.54
CA ARG A 6 -44.15 40.14 -17.55
C ARG A 6 -44.64 40.19 -16.08
N GLN A 7 -43.76 40.25 -15.07
CA GLN A 7 -42.87 41.41 -14.78
C GLN A 7 -41.55 41.07 -14.08
N LEU A 8 -40.50 41.74 -14.56
CA LEU A 8 -39.24 42.06 -13.86
C LEU A 8 -39.45 43.29 -12.96
N ALA A 9 -38.68 43.38 -11.88
CA ALA A 9 -38.16 44.65 -11.39
C ALA A 9 -36.72 44.47 -10.87
N LEU A 10 -35.81 45.19 -11.52
CA LEU A 10 -34.40 45.36 -11.18
C LEU A 10 -34.28 46.72 -10.49
N VAL A 11 -33.60 46.81 -9.34
CA VAL A 11 -33.04 48.08 -8.85
C VAL A 11 -31.68 47.81 -8.20
N SER A 12 -30.65 48.48 -8.72
CA SER A 12 -29.30 48.61 -8.17
C SER A 12 -29.23 49.72 -7.11
N LEU A 13 -28.32 49.59 -6.12
CA LEU A 13 -27.29 50.55 -5.67
C LEU A 13 -26.92 50.37 -4.16
N THR A 14 -25.64 50.07 -3.93
CA THR A 14 -24.69 50.63 -2.92
C THR A 14 -25.13 50.92 -1.46
N ALA A 15 -24.41 50.24 -0.55
CA ALA A 15 -23.74 50.70 0.69
C ALA A 15 -24.55 51.29 1.88
N LEU A 16 -24.45 50.63 3.05
CA LEU A 16 -24.01 51.14 4.39
C LEU A 16 -24.12 49.98 5.42
N PHE A 17 -23.01 49.43 5.93
CA PHE A 17 -22.34 49.72 7.23
C PHE A 17 -22.87 48.96 8.48
N CYS A 18 -22.00 48.07 8.98
CA CYS A 18 -21.66 47.76 10.37
C CYS A 18 -22.65 47.11 11.38
N LEU A 19 -22.02 46.29 12.24
CA LEU A 19 -22.50 45.57 13.45
C LEU A 19 -23.02 44.15 13.13
N SER A 20 -22.44 43.05 13.58
CA SER A 20 -21.68 42.79 14.82
C SER A 20 -20.60 41.71 14.63
N ARG A 21 -19.35 42.09 14.90
CA ARG A 21 -18.34 41.20 15.50
C ARG A 21 -18.68 41.08 16.99
N ALA A 22 -18.87 39.87 17.50
CA ALA A 22 -18.51 39.45 18.87
C ALA A 22 -19.23 38.14 19.20
N ALA A 23 -18.50 37.02 19.17
CA ALA A 23 -18.59 35.90 20.11
C ALA A 23 -17.88 34.70 19.49
N LEU A 24 -16.57 34.59 19.72
CA LEU A 24 -15.80 33.34 19.78
C LEU A 24 -14.42 33.71 20.34
N ALA A 25 -14.44 34.09 21.62
CA ALA A 25 -13.27 34.16 22.47
C ALA A 25 -13.66 33.48 23.78
N GLN A 26 -12.77 32.61 24.26
CA GLN A 26 -12.77 31.91 25.55
C GLN A 26 -13.66 30.65 25.65
N THR A 27 -13.05 29.52 25.30
CA THR A 27 -12.79 28.45 26.27
C THR A 27 -11.46 27.78 25.92
N ASP A 28 -10.34 28.44 26.26
CA ASP A 28 -9.06 27.77 26.51
C ASP A 28 -9.12 27.24 27.94
N ARG A 29 -9.41 25.95 28.12
CA ARG A 29 -9.03 25.19 29.30
C ARG A 29 -8.69 23.76 28.90
N ASP A 30 -7.47 23.38 29.29
CA ASP A 30 -6.92 22.03 29.36
C ASP A 30 -6.51 21.38 28.02
N GLN A 31 -5.68 22.08 27.24
CA GLN A 31 -4.66 21.40 26.44
C GLN A 31 -3.55 20.93 27.39
N ALA A 32 -3.50 19.61 27.66
CA ALA A 32 -2.30 19.00 28.18
C ALA A 32 -1.13 19.33 27.24
N ALA A 33 -0.08 19.95 27.78
CA ALA A 33 1.05 20.45 27.04
C ALA A 33 1.68 19.35 26.16
N ILE A 34 1.50 19.47 24.84
CA ILE A 34 2.34 18.80 23.86
C ILE A 34 3.73 19.43 23.99
N PRO A 35 4.80 18.68 24.32
CA PRO A 35 6.11 19.24 24.49
C PRO A 35 6.62 19.83 23.17
N GLY A 36 6.97 21.12 23.20
CA GLY A 36 7.85 21.79 22.24
C GLY A 36 7.28 22.02 20.84
N ARG A 37 6.82 23.24 20.59
CA ARG A 37 6.66 23.75 19.22
C ARG A 37 8.06 24.00 18.65
N PHE A 38 8.69 22.96 18.11
CA PHE A 38 9.98 23.11 17.44
C PHE A 38 9.80 23.95 16.17
N SER A 39 10.60 25.02 16.03
CA SER A 39 10.68 25.77 14.78
C SER A 39 11.38 24.90 13.74
N ARG A 40 10.66 24.47 12.69
CA ARG A 40 11.23 23.68 11.60
C ARG A 40 11.85 24.60 10.56
N ASN A 41 13.10 24.37 10.20
CA ASN A 41 13.66 24.91 8.96
C ASN A 41 13.02 24.16 7.80
N GLN A 42 12.11 24.80 7.08
CA GLN A 42 11.46 24.21 5.91
C GLN A 42 12.32 24.46 4.67
N ILE A 43 12.26 23.55 3.70
CA ILE A 43 12.79 23.83 2.37
C ILE A 43 12.12 25.12 1.85
N PRO A 44 12.87 26.13 1.39
CA PRO A 44 12.29 27.32 0.77
C PRO A 44 11.34 26.92 -0.36
N ILE A 45 10.15 27.53 -0.40
CA ILE A 45 9.06 27.23 -1.36
C ILE A 45 9.50 27.32 -2.85
N GLN A 46 10.71 27.84 -3.12
CA GLN A 46 11.29 28.02 -4.45
C GLN A 46 11.95 26.77 -5.07
N ALA A 47 12.03 25.63 -4.40
CA ALA A 47 12.60 24.40 -4.97
C ALA A 47 11.50 23.48 -5.56
N LEU A 48 10.95 23.80 -6.73
CA LEU A 48 9.98 22.94 -7.41
C LEU A 48 10.40 22.63 -8.86
N PRO A 49 10.71 21.37 -9.21
CA PRO A 49 10.29 20.82 -10.49
C PRO A 49 8.77 20.55 -10.42
N HIS A 50 8.00 21.31 -11.21
CA HIS A 50 6.55 21.16 -11.46
C HIS A 50 6.27 19.89 -12.32
N LEU A 51 5.15 19.14 -12.35
CA LEU A 51 3.68 19.31 -12.13
C LEU A 51 3.03 17.92 -11.86
N PRO A 52 1.82 17.86 -11.25
CA PRO A 52 0.70 17.18 -11.94
C PRO A 52 -0.65 17.97 -11.85
N PRO A 53 -1.49 18.06 -12.89
CA PRO A 53 -2.86 18.63 -12.82
C PRO A 53 -3.96 17.56 -12.62
N PRO A 54 -5.25 17.91 -12.34
CA PRO A 54 -5.89 19.24 -12.36
C PRO A 54 -6.56 19.64 -11.05
N THR A 55 -6.05 19.21 -9.90
CA THR A 55 -6.62 19.63 -8.63
C THR A 55 -5.67 20.59 -7.91
N ASP A 56 -6.00 21.88 -7.94
CA ASP A 56 -5.32 22.97 -7.23
C ASP A 56 -5.49 22.85 -5.69
N PHE A 57 -5.33 21.65 -5.13
CA PHE A 57 -5.44 21.47 -3.68
C PHE A 57 -4.25 22.16 -3.00
N PRO A 58 -4.53 23.07 -2.05
CA PRO A 58 -3.48 23.79 -1.36
C PRO A 58 -2.67 22.83 -0.48
N PRO A 59 -1.36 23.11 -0.27
CA PRO A 59 -0.60 22.39 0.73
C PRO A 59 -1.18 22.62 2.13
N ASP A 60 -0.92 21.70 3.05
CA ASP A 60 -1.25 21.88 4.46
C ASP A 60 -0.35 22.95 5.12
N LYS A 61 -0.56 23.19 6.43
CA LYS A 61 0.22 24.14 7.23
C LYS A 61 1.73 23.83 7.34
N TRP A 62 2.15 22.61 7.01
CA TRP A 62 3.54 22.17 7.02
C TRP A 62 4.14 22.08 5.61
N GLY A 63 3.35 22.34 4.56
CA GLY A 63 3.78 22.26 3.17
C GLY A 63 3.53 20.90 2.50
N ASN A 64 2.90 19.95 3.21
CA ASN A 64 2.54 18.64 2.66
C ASN A 64 1.50 18.77 1.56
N ARG A 65 1.65 17.96 0.51
CA ARG A 65 0.77 17.95 -0.66
C ARG A 65 0.26 16.54 -0.90
N ILE A 66 -0.91 16.47 -1.54
CA ILE A 66 -1.43 15.23 -2.14
C ILE A 66 -0.37 14.72 -3.13
N PRO A 67 0.17 13.50 -2.95
CA PRO A 67 1.18 12.96 -3.87
C PRO A 67 0.63 12.73 -5.28
N ASP A 68 1.53 12.68 -6.26
CA ASP A 68 1.24 12.12 -7.58
C ASP A 68 1.21 10.59 -7.50
N PHE A 69 0.05 10.00 -7.76
CA PHE A 69 -0.16 8.54 -7.78
C PHE A 69 -0.11 7.95 -9.18
N SER A 70 0.01 8.76 -10.23
CA SER A 70 -0.04 8.30 -11.62
C SER A 70 1.03 7.28 -12.00
N ARG A 71 2.12 7.20 -11.21
CA ARG A 71 3.28 6.34 -11.47
C ARG A 71 3.22 4.94 -10.83
N VAL A 72 2.13 4.56 -10.18
CA VAL A 72 2.03 3.20 -9.63
C VAL A 72 1.95 2.12 -10.73
N ASP A 73 1.42 2.45 -11.90
CA ASP A 73 1.08 1.52 -12.99
C ASP A 73 2.26 0.97 -13.82
N GLY A 74 3.51 1.25 -13.44
CA GLY A 74 4.68 0.82 -14.23
C GLY A 74 4.73 1.45 -15.62
N HIS A 75 3.91 2.48 -15.88
CA HIS A 75 3.90 3.36 -17.06
C HIS A 75 3.16 2.87 -18.32
N VAL A 76 2.50 1.69 -18.35
CA VAL A 76 2.07 1.08 -19.62
C VAL A 76 0.87 0.11 -19.53
N PRO A 77 0.12 -0.10 -20.64
CA PRO A 77 -0.85 -1.19 -20.73
C PRO A 77 -0.21 -2.55 -20.50
N LEU A 78 -0.97 -3.50 -19.93
CA LEU A 78 -0.49 -4.86 -19.74
C LEU A 78 -0.08 -5.51 -21.08
N PRO A 79 1.04 -6.26 -21.11
CA PRO A 79 1.54 -6.87 -22.33
C PRO A 79 0.68 -8.06 -22.78
N ILE A 80 0.45 -8.18 -24.08
CA ILE A 80 -0.08 -9.43 -24.66
C ILE A 80 1.09 -10.30 -25.10
N VAL A 81 1.68 -10.99 -24.12
CA VAL A 81 2.86 -11.83 -24.34
C VAL A 81 2.54 -12.97 -25.32
N PRO A 82 3.40 -13.26 -26.32
CA PRO A 82 3.18 -14.34 -27.28
C PRO A 82 3.07 -15.71 -26.60
N VAL A 83 2.10 -16.52 -27.04
CA VAL A 83 1.93 -17.91 -26.58
C VAL A 83 2.99 -18.79 -27.23
N LEU A 84 3.74 -19.55 -26.44
CA LEU A 84 4.72 -20.52 -26.94
C LEU A 84 4.32 -21.97 -26.66
N ILE A 85 3.42 -22.20 -25.70
CA ILE A 85 2.89 -23.52 -25.40
C ILE A 85 1.41 -23.43 -25.06
N THR A 86 0.64 -24.38 -25.58
CA THR A 86 -0.79 -24.51 -25.32
C THR A 86 -1.06 -25.87 -24.70
N LEU A 87 -1.83 -25.92 -23.61
CA LEU A 87 -2.26 -27.15 -22.96
C LEU A 87 -3.78 -27.26 -23.00
N GLN A 88 -4.28 -28.45 -23.33
CA GLN A 88 -5.71 -28.79 -23.22
C GLN A 88 -6.02 -29.32 -21.82
N PRO A 89 -7.26 -29.21 -21.31
CA PRO A 89 -7.66 -29.87 -20.07
C PRO A 89 -7.39 -31.38 -20.15
N SER A 90 -7.18 -32.01 -18.99
CA SER A 90 -7.02 -33.47 -18.96
C SER A 90 -8.33 -34.15 -19.37
N ALA A 91 -8.24 -35.17 -20.22
CA ALA A 91 -9.43 -35.90 -20.69
C ALA A 91 -10.13 -36.66 -19.54
N ASP A 92 -9.35 -37.14 -18.57
CA ASP A 92 -9.90 -37.64 -17.30
C ASP A 92 -9.95 -36.47 -16.31
N PRO A 93 -11.16 -36.03 -15.90
CA PRO A 93 -11.33 -34.87 -15.04
C PRO A 93 -10.78 -35.10 -13.63
N ARG A 94 -10.32 -36.31 -13.26
CA ARG A 94 -9.74 -36.60 -11.93
C ARG A 94 -8.24 -36.42 -11.87
N ILE A 95 -7.58 -36.23 -13.01
CA ILE A 95 -6.12 -36.11 -13.09
C ILE A 95 -5.64 -34.82 -12.43
N ASN A 96 -4.63 -34.93 -11.58
CA ASN A 96 -3.89 -33.78 -11.08
C ASN A 96 -2.97 -33.21 -12.16
N ASP A 97 -3.32 -32.05 -12.69
CA ASP A 97 -2.63 -31.31 -13.75
C ASP A 97 -1.41 -30.53 -13.27
N ARG A 98 -1.18 -30.39 -11.95
CA ARG A 98 -0.12 -29.54 -11.40
C ARG A 98 1.23 -29.78 -12.06
N ALA A 99 1.67 -31.04 -12.12
CA ALA A 99 2.99 -31.37 -12.68
C ALA A 99 3.07 -31.06 -14.18
N ARG A 100 1.98 -31.26 -14.92
CA ARG A 100 1.90 -30.99 -16.36
C ARG A 100 1.98 -29.49 -16.65
N ILE A 101 1.23 -28.68 -15.90
CA ILE A 101 1.22 -27.22 -16.03
C ILE A 101 2.55 -26.64 -15.54
N GLN A 102 3.06 -27.08 -14.38
CA GLN A 102 4.34 -26.60 -13.86
C GLN A 102 5.48 -26.89 -14.84
N LYS A 103 5.50 -28.07 -15.48
CA LYS A 103 6.51 -28.39 -16.50
C LYS A 103 6.45 -27.43 -17.71
N ALA A 104 5.25 -26.98 -18.10
CA ALA A 104 5.11 -25.98 -19.16
C ALA A 104 5.64 -24.60 -18.72
N ILE A 105 5.32 -24.19 -17.49
CA ILE A 105 5.85 -22.95 -16.89
C ILE A 105 7.38 -23.01 -16.82
N ASP A 106 7.94 -24.11 -16.31
CA ASP A 106 9.38 -24.34 -16.19
C ASP A 106 10.06 -24.33 -17.57
N TRP A 107 9.42 -24.90 -18.59
CA TRP A 107 9.93 -24.86 -19.96
C TRP A 107 9.96 -23.43 -20.52
N ILE A 108 8.89 -22.63 -20.32
CA ILE A 108 8.88 -21.21 -20.70
C ILE A 108 9.99 -20.44 -19.98
N ALA A 109 10.16 -20.71 -18.68
CA ALA A 109 11.21 -20.13 -17.87
C ALA A 109 12.65 -20.41 -18.39
N THR A 110 12.84 -21.46 -19.19
CA THR A 110 14.13 -21.76 -19.86
C THR A 110 14.33 -21.05 -21.20
N GLN A 111 13.27 -20.50 -21.81
CA GLN A 111 13.37 -19.78 -23.10
C GLN A 111 14.14 -18.48 -22.94
N PRO A 112 14.94 -18.03 -23.93
CA PRO A 112 15.67 -16.77 -23.82
C PRO A 112 14.71 -15.59 -23.67
N LEU A 113 15.08 -14.59 -22.86
CA LEU A 113 14.35 -13.32 -22.84
C LEU A 113 14.44 -12.66 -24.23
N GLN A 114 13.30 -12.23 -24.74
CA GLN A 114 13.16 -11.51 -26.00
C GLN A 114 12.55 -10.13 -25.75
N PRO A 115 13.04 -9.09 -26.45
CA PRO A 115 12.40 -7.79 -26.41
C PRO A 115 10.98 -7.89 -26.97
N PHE A 116 10.01 -7.33 -26.25
CA PHE A 116 8.63 -7.23 -26.67
C PHE A 116 8.17 -5.77 -26.58
N VAL A 117 7.77 -5.22 -27.73
CA VAL A 117 7.27 -3.84 -27.82
C VAL A 117 5.80 -3.83 -27.41
N LEU A 118 5.46 -3.00 -26.43
CA LEU A 118 4.09 -2.84 -25.96
C LEU A 118 3.22 -2.14 -27.00
N ARG A 119 1.90 -2.15 -26.76
CA ARG A 119 0.92 -1.55 -27.66
C ARG A 119 1.06 -0.03 -27.80
N ASP A 120 1.79 0.62 -26.89
CA ASP A 120 2.14 2.03 -26.98
C ASP A 120 3.19 2.34 -28.07
N GLY A 121 3.85 1.31 -28.61
CA GLY A 121 4.88 1.43 -29.66
C GLY A 121 6.21 2.01 -29.18
N GLN A 122 6.36 2.30 -27.89
CA GLN A 122 7.55 2.97 -27.33
C GLN A 122 8.22 2.14 -26.25
N THR A 123 7.44 1.44 -25.43
CA THR A 123 7.97 0.71 -24.29
C THR A 123 8.37 -0.70 -24.71
N VAL A 124 9.57 -1.10 -24.30
CA VAL A 124 10.11 -2.44 -24.55
C VAL A 124 10.28 -3.15 -23.22
N ILE A 125 9.60 -4.28 -23.06
CA ILE A 125 9.78 -5.21 -21.93
C ILE A 125 10.54 -6.45 -22.38
N GLN A 126 10.97 -7.28 -21.42
CA GLN A 126 11.67 -8.54 -21.71
C GLN A 126 10.77 -9.72 -21.36
N THR A 127 10.43 -10.55 -22.35
CA THR A 127 9.50 -11.67 -22.17
C THR A 127 10.10 -12.99 -22.63
N ARG A 128 9.72 -14.08 -21.97
CA ARG A 128 10.05 -15.46 -22.38
C ARG A 128 8.91 -16.11 -23.14
N GLY A 129 7.67 -15.75 -22.84
CA GLY A 129 6.47 -16.27 -23.51
C GLY A 129 5.35 -16.58 -22.52
N ALA A 130 4.21 -16.99 -23.07
CA ALA A 130 3.04 -17.40 -22.31
C ALA A 130 2.76 -18.90 -22.43
N VAL A 131 2.35 -19.51 -21.32
CA VAL A 131 1.60 -20.76 -21.29
C VAL A 131 0.13 -20.42 -21.48
N LEU A 132 -0.49 -20.92 -22.55
CA LEU A 132 -1.94 -20.87 -22.73
C LEU A 132 -2.58 -22.15 -22.24
N LEU A 133 -3.54 -22.04 -21.35
CA LEU A 133 -4.45 -23.12 -20.98
C LEU A 133 -5.75 -22.91 -21.74
N GLN A 134 -6.17 -23.92 -22.50
CA GLN A 134 -7.45 -23.83 -23.20
C GLN A 134 -8.63 -23.84 -22.22
N ALA A 135 -9.81 -23.47 -22.69
CA ALA A 135 -11.03 -23.60 -21.91
C ALA A 135 -11.22 -25.04 -21.39
N GLY A 136 -11.71 -25.16 -20.16
CA GLY A 136 -11.87 -26.42 -19.44
C GLY A 136 -11.33 -26.39 -18.01
N ILE A 137 -11.50 -27.52 -17.31
CA ILE A 137 -11.15 -27.66 -15.88
C ILE A 137 -9.81 -28.36 -15.74
N TYR A 138 -8.93 -27.79 -14.92
CA TYR A 138 -7.63 -28.35 -14.53
C TYR A 138 -7.58 -28.49 -13.02
N ARG A 139 -7.36 -29.72 -12.53
CA ARG A 139 -7.27 -29.98 -11.09
C ARG A 139 -5.84 -29.86 -10.62
N ILE A 140 -5.60 -29.12 -9.55
CA ILE A 140 -4.26 -28.82 -9.05
C ILE A 140 -4.21 -29.15 -7.58
N GLN A 141 -3.45 -30.20 -7.23
CA GLN A 141 -3.16 -30.55 -5.84
C GLN A 141 -1.84 -29.89 -5.43
N GLY A 142 -1.93 -28.70 -4.81
CA GLY A 142 -0.79 -27.87 -4.43
C GLY A 142 -0.77 -26.53 -5.14
N ALA A 143 0.42 -26.00 -5.42
CA ALA A 143 0.63 -24.67 -5.99
C ALA A 143 1.32 -24.69 -7.35
N LEU A 144 1.06 -23.65 -8.16
CA LEU A 144 1.82 -23.30 -9.34
C LEU A 144 2.80 -22.15 -9.02
N LEU A 145 4.05 -22.30 -9.43
CA LEU A 145 5.13 -21.38 -9.12
C LEU A 145 5.61 -20.65 -10.37
N LEU A 146 5.62 -19.32 -10.32
CA LEU A 146 6.17 -18.44 -11.35
C LEU A 146 7.30 -17.60 -10.72
N ASN A 147 8.55 -17.98 -10.96
CA ASN A 147 9.72 -17.39 -10.28
C ASN A 147 10.82 -16.91 -11.25
N LYS A 148 10.49 -16.70 -12.53
CA LYS A 148 11.41 -16.20 -13.55
C LYS A 148 10.77 -15.06 -14.34
N SER A 149 11.58 -14.07 -14.71
CA SER A 149 11.09 -12.92 -15.48
C SER A 149 10.51 -13.31 -16.82
N GLY A 150 9.49 -12.55 -17.26
CA GLY A 150 8.93 -12.65 -18.61
C GLY A 150 8.01 -13.85 -18.84
N VAL A 151 7.54 -14.52 -17.78
CA VAL A 151 6.70 -15.72 -17.86
C VAL A 151 5.24 -15.34 -17.58
N VAL A 152 4.33 -15.76 -18.47
CA VAL A 152 2.90 -15.52 -18.31
C VAL A 152 2.11 -16.83 -18.30
N LEU A 153 1.17 -16.95 -17.37
CA LEU A 153 0.14 -18.00 -17.38
C LEU A 153 -1.19 -17.37 -17.82
N ARG A 154 -1.75 -17.86 -18.92
CA ARG A 154 -2.96 -17.32 -19.56
C ARG A 154 -4.02 -18.40 -19.75
N GLY A 155 -5.29 -18.08 -19.51
CA GLY A 155 -6.44 -18.90 -19.90
C GLY A 155 -7.21 -18.36 -21.11
N GLU A 156 -8.32 -19.00 -21.45
CA GLU A 156 -9.26 -18.62 -22.51
C GLU A 156 -10.59 -18.05 -21.96
N GLY A 157 -10.61 -17.60 -20.70
CA GLY A 157 -11.79 -17.00 -20.07
C GLY A 157 -11.79 -17.21 -18.55
N ASN A 158 -12.41 -16.29 -17.81
CA ASN A 158 -12.62 -16.42 -16.36
C ASN A 158 -14.06 -16.79 -15.95
N GLY A 159 -14.92 -17.10 -16.93
CA GLY A 159 -16.25 -17.64 -16.73
C GLY A 159 -16.29 -19.18 -16.64
N PRO A 160 -17.46 -19.78 -16.37
CA PRO A 160 -17.63 -21.23 -16.32
C PRO A 160 -17.24 -21.97 -17.61
N ASP A 161 -17.47 -21.34 -18.77
CA ASP A 161 -17.08 -21.86 -20.09
C ASP A 161 -15.62 -21.52 -20.47
N GLY A 162 -14.89 -20.84 -19.58
CA GLY A 162 -13.50 -20.45 -19.76
C GLY A 162 -12.53 -21.50 -19.21
N THR A 163 -11.37 -21.03 -18.77
CA THR A 163 -10.35 -21.88 -18.14
C THR A 163 -10.50 -21.83 -16.62
N VAL A 164 -10.78 -22.98 -16.00
CA VAL A 164 -10.95 -23.12 -14.56
C VAL A 164 -9.78 -23.90 -13.97
N LEU A 165 -9.03 -23.26 -13.06
CA LEU A 165 -8.04 -23.93 -12.21
C LEU A 165 -8.66 -24.24 -10.86
N MET A 166 -8.84 -25.52 -10.58
CA MET A 166 -9.45 -26.01 -9.35
C MET A 166 -8.38 -26.46 -8.37
N ALA A 167 -8.26 -25.77 -7.24
CA ALA A 167 -7.41 -26.14 -6.12
C ALA A 167 -8.08 -27.27 -5.32
N VAL A 168 -7.53 -28.48 -5.40
CA VAL A 168 -8.14 -29.70 -4.81
C VAL A 168 -7.42 -30.17 -3.53
N GLY A 169 -6.40 -29.43 -3.11
CA GLY A 169 -5.58 -29.77 -1.94
C GLY A 169 -6.33 -29.51 -0.63
N GLN A 170 -6.53 -30.57 0.17
CA GLN A 170 -7.21 -30.54 1.48
C GLN A 170 -6.27 -30.17 2.65
N PHE A 171 -5.46 -29.13 2.39
CA PHE A 171 -4.49 -28.54 3.32
C PHE A 171 -4.31 -27.05 2.98
N LYS A 172 -3.82 -26.28 3.96
CA LYS A 172 -3.55 -24.85 3.80
C LYS A 172 -2.39 -24.60 2.82
N HIS A 173 -2.63 -23.84 1.76
CA HIS A 173 -1.60 -23.39 0.81
C HIS A 173 -2.04 -22.16 0.02
N ASP A 174 -1.08 -21.37 -0.45
CA ASP A 174 -1.34 -20.36 -1.49
C ASP A 174 -1.29 -21.04 -2.87
N PHE A 175 -2.17 -20.64 -3.80
CA PHE A 175 -2.45 -21.44 -4.99
C PHE A 175 -1.57 -21.11 -6.20
N ILE A 176 -1.55 -19.85 -6.61
CA ILE A 176 -0.59 -19.36 -7.62
C ILE A 176 0.39 -18.41 -6.93
N VAL A 177 1.68 -18.73 -7.02
CA VAL A 177 2.74 -18.00 -6.31
C VAL A 177 3.73 -17.40 -7.30
N LEU A 178 3.73 -16.08 -7.39
CA LEU A 178 4.72 -15.28 -8.10
C LEU A 178 5.77 -14.84 -7.07
N ASN A 179 6.93 -15.47 -7.06
CA ASN A 179 7.93 -15.17 -6.03
C ASN A 179 9.38 -15.43 -6.48
N GLY A 180 10.21 -14.38 -6.38
CA GLY A 180 11.62 -14.40 -6.79
C GLY A 180 12.62 -14.95 -5.79
N MET A 181 12.20 -15.13 -4.55
CA MET A 181 13.06 -15.39 -3.41
C MET A 181 12.69 -16.68 -2.68
N LEU A 182 11.92 -17.55 -3.33
CA LEU A 182 11.68 -18.91 -2.85
C LEU A 182 13.00 -19.68 -2.77
N ASP A 183 13.14 -20.53 -1.75
CA ASP A 183 14.21 -21.52 -1.69
C ASP A 183 14.23 -22.30 -3.02
N PRO A 184 15.39 -22.49 -3.70
CA PRO A 184 15.45 -23.28 -4.92
C PRO A 184 14.92 -24.73 -4.79
N LYS A 185 14.86 -25.25 -3.57
CA LYS A 185 14.26 -26.56 -3.23
C LYS A 185 12.76 -26.49 -2.99
N PHE A 186 12.17 -25.30 -2.90
CA PHE A 186 10.75 -25.10 -2.71
C PHE A 186 9.98 -25.71 -3.88
N GLN A 187 9.08 -26.63 -3.56
CA GLN A 187 8.22 -27.28 -4.53
C GLN A 187 6.78 -26.97 -4.16
N GLY A 188 5.98 -26.58 -5.15
CA GLY A 188 4.54 -26.38 -4.96
C GLY A 188 3.76 -27.70 -4.81
N THR A 189 4.39 -28.81 -4.42
CA THR A 189 3.69 -30.09 -4.24
C THR A 189 2.96 -30.13 -2.90
N SER A 190 1.92 -30.96 -2.81
CA SER A 190 1.22 -31.23 -1.54
C SER A 190 2.17 -31.67 -0.44
N GLU A 191 3.09 -32.60 -0.72
CA GLU A 191 3.98 -33.18 0.28
C GLU A 191 4.91 -32.13 0.88
N TYR A 192 5.38 -31.19 0.05
CA TYR A 192 6.24 -30.10 0.50
C TYR A 192 5.45 -29.08 1.33
N LEU A 193 4.28 -28.67 0.82
CA LEU A 193 3.46 -27.63 1.44
C LEU A 193 2.84 -28.10 2.77
N GLU A 194 2.49 -29.37 2.93
CA GLU A 194 2.00 -29.89 4.21
C GLU A 194 3.10 -29.90 5.30
N TRP A 195 4.35 -30.14 4.91
CA TRP A 195 5.48 -30.18 5.84
C TRP A 195 6.05 -28.80 6.18
N TYR A 196 6.06 -27.88 5.21
CA TYR A 196 6.71 -26.56 5.32
C TYR A 196 5.73 -25.38 5.30
N GLY A 197 4.42 -25.62 5.11
CA GLY A 197 3.35 -24.62 5.05
C GLY A 197 3.23 -23.83 6.35
N GLY A 198 3.86 -22.66 6.38
CA GLY A 198 3.93 -21.77 7.54
C GLY A 198 5.34 -21.40 7.99
N SER A 199 6.39 -21.91 7.33
CA SER A 199 7.77 -21.53 7.64
C SER A 199 8.11 -20.14 7.11
N LYS A 200 8.51 -19.21 8.01
CA LYS A 200 9.06 -17.89 7.67
C LYS A 200 10.37 -17.95 6.85
N VAL A 201 10.95 -19.15 6.71
CA VAL A 201 12.22 -19.41 6.00
C VAL A 201 12.09 -19.19 4.48
N LEU A 202 10.87 -19.11 3.94
CA LEU A 202 10.60 -18.92 2.51
C LEU A 202 10.56 -17.46 2.04
N SER A 203 10.77 -16.51 2.96
CA SER A 203 10.85 -15.08 2.66
C SER A 203 12.20 -14.57 3.16
N PRO A 204 13.26 -14.55 2.32
CA PRO A 204 14.55 -14.02 2.73
C PRO A 204 14.40 -12.58 3.22
N LYS A 205 15.20 -12.25 4.22
CA LYS A 205 15.19 -10.92 4.84
C LYS A 205 15.88 -9.96 3.87
N ASP A 206 15.19 -8.85 3.62
CA ASP A 206 15.70 -7.61 3.05
C ASP A 206 16.55 -7.77 1.78
N PRO A 207 15.98 -7.59 0.57
CA PRO A 207 16.73 -7.77 -0.68
C PRO A 207 17.80 -6.68 -0.94
N TYR A 208 17.92 -5.69 -0.05
CA TYR A 208 18.82 -4.55 -0.20
C TYR A 208 20.13 -4.81 0.54
N VAL A 209 21.22 -4.94 -0.22
CA VAL A 209 22.57 -4.85 0.33
C VAL A 209 23.05 -3.41 0.20
N VAL A 210 23.38 -2.84 1.36
CA VAL A 210 23.81 -1.45 1.53
C VAL A 210 25.21 -1.47 2.11
N GLN A 211 26.09 -0.64 1.58
CA GLN A 211 27.39 -0.37 2.19
C GLN A 211 27.30 0.99 2.90
N ASP A 212 27.86 1.12 4.10
CA ASP A 212 27.73 2.34 4.90
C ASP A 212 28.22 3.59 4.14
N GLU A 213 29.24 3.43 3.29
CA GLU A 213 29.78 4.48 2.41
C GLU A 213 28.83 4.96 1.31
N ASP A 214 27.78 4.19 0.99
CA ASP A 214 26.74 4.57 0.03
C ASP A 214 25.64 5.42 0.69
N VAL A 215 25.61 5.51 2.03
CA VAL A 215 24.55 6.20 2.77
C VAL A 215 24.83 7.69 2.86
N THR A 216 23.92 8.48 2.30
CA THR A 216 23.91 9.92 2.40
C THR A 216 22.70 10.39 3.22
N PRO A 217 22.89 11.12 4.32
CA PRO A 217 21.77 11.74 5.03
C PRO A 217 21.08 12.81 4.18
N LEU A 218 19.78 12.96 4.38
CA LEU A 218 19.06 14.14 3.92
C LEU A 218 19.58 15.39 4.66
N GLN A 219 19.45 16.57 4.05
CA GLN A 219 19.79 17.82 4.75
C GLN A 219 18.85 18.06 5.93
N ASP A 220 19.31 18.86 6.90
CA ASP A 220 18.62 19.11 8.18
C ASP A 220 17.46 20.12 8.01
N VAL A 221 16.52 19.79 7.12
CA VAL A 221 15.33 20.57 6.79
C VAL A 221 14.10 19.67 6.73
N TYR A 222 12.93 20.23 7.03
CA TYR A 222 11.66 19.52 6.85
C TYR A 222 11.37 19.32 5.37
N ILE A 223 11.14 18.07 4.98
CA ILE A 223 10.82 17.66 3.62
C ILE A 223 9.36 17.23 3.59
N PRO A 224 8.45 18.01 2.97
CA PRO A 224 7.03 17.67 2.94
C PRO A 224 6.76 16.44 2.05
N THR A 225 5.66 15.73 2.33
CA THR A 225 5.15 14.73 1.39
C THR A 225 4.71 15.40 0.07
N GLY A 226 4.81 14.66 -1.04
CA GLY A 226 4.63 15.18 -2.39
C GLY A 226 5.92 15.76 -3.01
N THR A 227 7.07 15.67 -2.32
CA THR A 227 8.35 16.22 -2.81
C THR A 227 9.02 15.27 -3.80
N THR A 228 9.48 15.79 -4.94
CA THR A 228 10.28 15.06 -5.94
C THR A 228 11.75 15.50 -5.97
N ARG A 229 12.13 16.55 -5.24
CA ARG A 229 13.50 17.07 -5.21
C ARG A 229 14.06 16.98 -3.80
N LEU A 230 14.84 15.93 -3.54
CA LEU A 230 15.39 15.61 -2.22
C LEU A 230 16.69 16.39 -1.97
N PRO A 231 16.77 17.24 -0.93
CA PRO A 231 18.03 17.82 -0.50
C PRO A 231 18.88 16.76 0.22
N VAL A 232 20.05 16.47 -0.32
CA VAL A 232 20.99 15.49 0.26
C VAL A 232 22.27 16.18 0.68
N LYS A 233 22.95 15.62 1.68
CA LYS A 233 24.23 16.18 2.14
C LYS A 233 25.40 15.86 1.18
N ASP A 234 25.32 14.79 0.39
CA ASP A 234 26.32 14.43 -0.62
C ASP A 234 25.70 13.83 -1.90
N VAL A 235 26.03 14.37 -3.07
CA VAL A 235 25.54 13.82 -4.36
C VAL A 235 26.54 12.92 -5.08
N ARG A 236 27.78 12.78 -4.58
CA ARG A 236 28.89 12.18 -5.35
C ARG A 236 28.69 10.71 -5.73
N ASN A 237 27.97 9.95 -4.90
CA ASN A 237 27.81 8.51 -5.09
C ASN A 237 26.61 8.16 -5.99
N PHE A 238 25.90 9.16 -6.52
CA PHE A 238 24.68 8.94 -7.28
C PHE A 238 24.86 9.21 -8.77
N GLU A 239 24.07 8.51 -9.58
CA GLU A 239 24.02 8.68 -11.03
C GLU A 239 22.58 8.82 -11.53
N VAL A 240 22.39 9.60 -12.59
CA VAL A 240 21.08 9.72 -13.25
C VAL A 240 20.69 8.38 -13.87
N GLY A 241 19.46 7.93 -13.61
CA GLY A 241 18.94 6.62 -14.00
C GLY A 241 19.12 5.54 -12.94
N GLY A 242 19.98 5.77 -11.93
CA GLY A 242 20.24 4.85 -10.82
C GLY A 242 19.02 4.65 -9.92
N ASP A 243 18.88 3.43 -9.40
CA ASP A 243 17.88 3.10 -8.39
C ASP A 243 18.46 3.34 -6.98
N ILE A 244 17.67 4.01 -6.15
CA ILE A 244 18.02 4.34 -4.77
C ILE A 244 16.92 3.87 -3.82
N VAL A 245 17.28 3.71 -2.56
CA VAL A 245 16.32 3.69 -1.47
C VAL A 245 16.34 5.04 -0.78
N VAL A 246 15.16 5.59 -0.59
CA VAL A 246 14.90 6.68 0.35
C VAL A 246 14.37 6.04 1.61
N GLU A 247 15.10 6.17 2.71
CA GLU A 247 14.78 5.53 3.98
C GLU A 247 14.37 6.56 5.01
N ARG A 248 13.31 6.21 5.76
CA ARG A 248 12.88 6.95 6.93
C ARG A 248 12.97 6.03 8.12
N GLU A 249 13.88 6.36 9.03
CA GLU A 249 13.98 5.67 10.31
C GLU A 249 12.98 6.27 11.31
N ALA A 250 12.41 5.41 12.15
CA ALA A 250 11.62 5.85 13.28
C ALA A 250 12.53 6.10 14.49
N THR A 251 12.22 7.13 15.27
CA THR A 251 12.88 7.42 16.55
C THR A 251 11.89 7.30 17.70
N GLN A 252 12.39 7.21 18.93
CA GLN A 252 11.53 7.22 20.11
C GLN A 252 10.76 8.53 20.27
N ALA A 253 11.35 9.65 19.85
CA ALA A 253 10.69 10.96 19.85
C ALA A 253 9.47 10.97 18.92
N TRP A 254 9.58 10.40 17.72
CA TRP A 254 8.44 10.26 16.82
C TRP A 254 7.34 9.34 17.40
N ILE A 255 7.72 8.18 17.94
CA ILE A 255 6.78 7.25 18.57
C ILE A 255 6.00 7.94 19.70
N ALA A 256 6.70 8.73 20.53
CA ALA A 256 6.10 9.53 21.59
C ALA A 256 5.17 10.63 21.05
N MET A 257 5.60 11.35 20.00
CA MET A 257 4.81 12.41 19.37
C MET A 257 3.45 11.89 18.85
N ILE A 258 3.41 10.70 18.27
CA ILE A 258 2.16 10.09 17.78
C ILE A 258 1.42 9.28 18.86
N GLY A 259 1.92 9.25 20.10
CA GLY A 259 1.28 8.61 21.26
C GLY A 259 1.30 7.08 21.26
N THR A 260 2.10 6.42 20.40
CA THR A 260 2.10 4.96 20.26
C THR A 260 3.08 4.25 21.21
N ASN A 261 3.80 5.02 22.03
CA ASN A 261 4.46 4.54 23.24
C ASN A 261 3.50 4.37 24.44
N HIS A 262 2.23 4.79 24.31
CA HIS A 262 1.22 4.71 25.37
C HIS A 262 -0.15 4.31 24.80
N ILE A 263 -0.20 3.17 24.11
CA ILE A 263 -1.48 2.64 23.61
C ILE A 263 -2.34 2.22 24.82
N LYS A 264 -3.58 2.72 24.87
CA LYS A 264 -4.56 2.36 25.91
C LYS A 264 -4.65 0.83 26.01
N PRO A 265 -4.57 0.22 27.21
CA PRO A 265 -4.66 -1.23 27.34
C PRO A 265 -6.00 -1.77 26.87
N ARG A 266 -5.96 -2.90 26.17
CA ARG A 266 -7.12 -3.73 25.85
C ARG A 266 -7.89 -4.10 27.14
N PRO A 267 -9.21 -3.85 27.22
CA PRO A 267 -9.99 -4.10 28.43
C PRO A 267 -9.96 -5.55 28.92
N GLU A 268 -10.07 -6.52 28.00
CA GLU A 268 -10.19 -7.94 28.32
C GLU A 268 -8.86 -8.64 28.59
N ASP A 269 -7.77 -8.14 28.01
CA ASP A 269 -6.43 -8.69 28.19
C ASP A 269 -5.36 -7.60 27.99
N PRO A 270 -5.09 -6.80 29.04
CA PRO A 270 -4.10 -5.73 28.98
C PRO A 270 -2.71 -6.20 28.52
N SER A 271 -2.34 -7.46 28.81
CA SER A 271 -1.03 -8.03 28.50
C SER A 271 -0.76 -8.18 27.00
N ARG A 272 -1.82 -8.20 26.19
CA ARG A 272 -1.74 -8.24 24.72
C ARG A 272 -1.53 -6.88 24.08
N THR A 273 -1.55 -5.80 24.88
CA THR A 273 -1.31 -4.45 24.38
C THR A 273 0.19 -4.17 24.33
N LEU A 274 0.72 -3.94 23.14
CA LEU A 274 2.14 -3.69 22.89
C LEU A 274 2.32 -2.28 22.33
N ASN A 275 3.15 -1.50 23.01
CA ASN A 275 3.60 -0.21 22.49
C ASN A 275 4.54 -0.39 21.30
N TRP A 276 4.57 0.61 20.46
CA TRP A 276 5.45 0.63 19.30
C TRP A 276 6.91 0.87 19.74
N HIS A 277 7.83 0.22 19.05
CA HIS A 277 9.27 0.42 19.21
C HIS A 277 9.87 0.97 17.92
N PRO A 278 10.79 1.96 17.97
CA PRO A 278 11.37 2.60 16.79
C PRO A 278 11.88 1.63 15.71
N LYS A 279 12.66 0.62 16.09
CA LYS A 279 13.18 -0.44 15.20
C LYS A 279 12.13 -1.18 14.37
N GLN A 280 10.84 -1.06 14.69
CA GLN A 280 9.77 -1.69 13.94
C GLN A 280 9.32 -0.86 12.73
N PHE A 281 9.59 0.45 12.67
CA PHE A 281 8.93 1.40 11.75
C PHE A 281 9.91 2.14 10.82
N THR A 282 11.02 1.50 10.48
CA THR A 282 11.85 1.94 9.35
C THR A 282 11.12 1.62 8.05
N LEU A 283 10.83 2.66 7.25
CA LEU A 283 10.19 2.53 5.94
C LEU A 283 11.18 2.86 4.83
N ARG A 284 11.10 2.10 3.74
CA ARG A 284 11.99 2.22 2.58
C ARG A 284 11.17 2.40 1.32
N TYR A 285 11.57 3.38 0.53
CA TYR A 285 10.92 3.76 -0.72
C TYR A 285 11.95 3.65 -1.84
N VAL A 286 11.73 2.74 -2.78
CA VAL A 286 12.60 2.61 -3.96
C VAL A 286 12.23 3.69 -4.97
N ARG A 287 13.23 4.43 -5.46
CA ARG A 287 13.07 5.53 -6.42
C ARG A 287 14.13 5.46 -7.49
N LYS A 288 13.84 6.06 -8.63
CA LYS A 288 14.82 6.30 -9.70
C LYS A 288 15.25 7.75 -9.72
N ILE A 289 16.55 7.99 -9.88
CA ILE A 289 17.10 9.33 -10.03
C ILE A 289 16.86 9.84 -11.45
N LEU A 290 16.19 10.98 -11.57
CA LEU A 290 15.93 11.67 -12.84
C LEU A 290 16.93 12.80 -13.12
N ALA A 291 17.44 13.46 -12.08
CA ALA A 291 18.42 14.53 -12.21
C ALA A 291 19.24 14.69 -10.92
N ILE A 292 20.45 15.22 -11.05
CA ILE A 292 21.36 15.53 -9.94
C ILE A 292 21.82 16.98 -10.08
N GLU A 293 21.65 17.76 -9.02
CA GLU A 293 22.06 19.16 -8.96
C GLU A 293 23.03 19.35 -7.79
N LYS A 294 24.21 19.94 -8.03
CA LYS A 294 25.11 20.36 -6.96
C LYS A 294 24.65 21.70 -6.41
N ALA A 295 24.61 21.86 -5.09
CA ALA A 295 24.34 23.15 -4.50
C ALA A 295 25.50 24.09 -4.85
N THR A 296 25.21 25.22 -5.50
CA THR A 296 26.20 26.30 -5.63
C THR A 296 26.50 26.84 -4.23
N PRO A 297 27.78 26.98 -3.84
CA PRO A 297 28.10 27.66 -2.59
C PRO A 297 27.51 29.07 -2.65
N SER A 298 26.67 29.41 -1.65
CA SER A 298 26.18 30.77 -1.49
C SER A 298 27.38 31.73 -1.51
N PRO A 299 27.39 32.80 -2.32
CA PRO A 299 28.46 33.77 -2.29
C PRO A 299 28.58 34.30 -0.85
N GLY A 300 29.74 34.05 -0.25
CA GLY A 300 29.95 34.13 1.19
C GLY A 300 29.50 35.44 1.80
N VAL A 301 28.81 35.36 2.93
CA VAL A 301 28.83 36.43 3.91
C VAL A 301 30.28 36.55 4.36
N VAL A 302 30.99 37.53 3.82
CA VAL A 302 32.28 37.96 4.34
C VAL A 302 32.04 38.42 5.76
N SER A 303 32.38 37.60 6.75
CA SER A 303 32.55 38.06 8.13
C SER A 303 33.70 39.07 8.08
N LYS A 304 33.37 40.36 8.08
CA LYS A 304 34.34 41.39 8.44
C LYS A 304 34.84 41.04 9.84
N GLY A 305 36.14 40.75 9.93
CA GLY A 305 36.82 40.76 11.21
C GLY A 305 36.65 42.13 11.84
N ASP A 306 36.33 42.15 13.12
CA ASP A 306 36.65 43.27 13.98
C ASP A 306 37.22 42.67 15.27
N ASP A 307 38.54 42.87 15.40
CA ASP A 307 39.24 42.86 16.67
C ASP A 307 38.61 43.92 17.57
N THR A 308 38.05 43.54 18.72
CA THR A 308 38.19 44.33 19.95
C THR A 308 37.96 43.45 21.16
N GLU A 309 39.02 43.30 21.95
CA GLU A 309 38.96 42.88 23.35
C GLU A 309 38.06 43.84 24.14
N GLN A 310 37.08 43.32 24.87
CA GLN A 310 36.69 43.87 26.17
C GLN A 310 36.41 42.74 27.16
N VAL A 311 37.25 42.72 28.19
CA VAL A 311 37.10 41.97 29.43
C VAL A 311 35.94 42.56 30.23
N MET A 312 35.03 41.72 30.73
CA MET A 312 34.37 41.95 32.03
C MET A 312 33.92 40.63 32.67
N GLU A 313 33.95 40.65 34.00
CA GLU A 313 34.09 39.56 34.96
C GLU A 313 32.89 38.58 35.09
N MET A 314 33.22 37.46 35.73
CA MET A 314 32.40 36.33 36.19
C MET A 314 31.21 36.73 37.08
N ASP A 315 30.16 35.89 37.10
CA ASP A 315 29.64 35.28 38.34
C ASP A 315 28.72 34.07 38.06
N ASP A 316 28.85 33.06 38.93
CA ASP A 316 27.95 31.94 39.27
C ASP A 316 27.84 30.69 38.37
N GLU A 317 28.87 29.82 38.44
CA GLU A 317 28.80 28.37 38.21
C GLU A 317 28.62 27.61 39.54
N GLU A 318 27.37 27.37 39.98
CA GLU A 318 27.10 26.29 40.96
C GLU A 318 25.61 25.88 40.95
N SER A 319 25.11 25.25 39.87
CA SER A 319 23.84 24.49 39.96
C SER A 319 23.60 23.38 38.93
N THR A 320 24.51 23.16 37.99
CA THR A 320 24.30 22.23 36.87
C THR A 320 24.89 20.83 37.09
N GLU A 321 25.89 20.66 37.96
CA GLU A 321 26.57 19.36 38.12
C GLU A 321 25.87 18.38 39.08
N LYS A 322 24.89 18.83 39.88
CA LYS A 322 24.23 17.94 40.86
C LYS A 322 22.98 17.23 40.36
N ARG A 323 22.59 17.43 39.09
CA ARG A 323 21.36 16.84 38.52
C ARG A 323 21.60 15.67 37.56
N MET A 324 22.84 15.31 37.29
CA MET A 324 23.19 14.21 36.36
C MET A 324 23.59 12.89 37.03
N GLU A 325 23.86 12.86 38.34
CA GLU A 325 24.40 11.64 38.98
C GLU A 325 23.33 10.63 39.47
N GLU A 326 22.05 11.00 39.54
CA GLU A 326 20.99 10.11 40.07
C GLU A 326 20.28 9.22 39.02
N SER A 327 20.62 9.32 37.73
CA SER A 327 19.98 8.50 36.67
C SER A 327 20.71 7.19 36.32
N ARG A 328 21.88 6.92 36.93
CA ARG A 328 22.82 5.86 36.50
C ARG A 328 22.59 4.45 37.06
N GLN A 329 21.44 4.14 37.66
CA GLN A 329 21.18 2.77 38.14
C GLN A 329 19.79 2.26 37.76
N GLN A 330 19.62 1.83 36.51
CA GLN A 330 18.65 0.78 36.19
C GLN A 330 19.26 -0.23 35.21
N THR A 331 19.52 -1.42 35.75
CA THR A 331 20.10 -2.57 35.07
C THR A 331 19.24 -3.03 33.89
N VAL A 332 19.79 -2.93 32.67
CA VAL A 332 19.18 -3.42 31.43
C VAL A 332 19.26 -4.95 31.41
N ILE A 333 18.11 -5.63 31.43
CA ILE A 333 18.01 -7.07 31.14
C ILE A 333 17.68 -7.22 29.65
N ARG A 334 18.63 -7.73 28.86
CA ARG A 334 18.45 -8.06 27.44
C ARG A 334 17.68 -9.37 27.30
N TYR A 335 16.60 -9.40 26.52
CA TYR A 335 15.94 -10.62 26.07
C TYR A 335 16.17 -10.81 24.58
N THR A 336 16.74 -11.95 24.18
CA THR A 336 16.77 -12.39 22.78
C THR A 336 15.39 -12.95 22.40
N ALA A 337 14.85 -12.48 21.29
CA ALA A 337 13.56 -12.92 20.78
C ALA A 337 13.69 -14.28 20.07
N ASP A 338 13.61 -15.36 20.84
CA ASP A 338 13.26 -16.68 20.31
C ASP A 338 11.87 -17.04 20.85
N THR A 339 10.86 -17.06 19.97
CA THR A 339 9.48 -17.42 20.34
C THR A 339 9.11 -18.75 19.70
N ASN A 340 9.35 -19.83 20.45
CA ASN A 340 8.71 -21.11 20.16
C ASN A 340 7.22 -21.10 20.55
N ARG A 341 6.49 -21.98 19.86
CA ARG A 341 5.03 -22.16 19.67
C ARG A 341 4.09 -22.20 20.91
N THR A 342 4.50 -21.76 22.10
CA THR A 342 3.66 -21.81 23.33
C THR A 342 3.76 -20.60 24.28
N GLY A 343 4.39 -19.48 23.88
CA GLY A 343 4.21 -18.20 24.59
C GLY A 343 4.77 -18.13 26.02
N LYS A 344 5.83 -18.87 26.37
CA LYS A 344 6.55 -18.69 27.65
C LYS A 344 8.06 -18.55 27.41
N ALA A 345 8.64 -17.42 27.83
CA ALA A 345 10.09 -17.20 27.87
C ALA A 345 10.71 -17.97 29.05
N ARG A 346 11.89 -18.59 28.84
CA ARG A 346 12.75 -19.10 29.91
C ARG A 346 13.98 -18.19 30.05
N PRO A 347 14.41 -17.81 31.26
CA PRO A 347 15.65 -17.08 31.46
C PRO A 347 16.84 -18.03 31.34
N ASP A 348 17.86 -17.64 30.57
CA ASP A 348 19.18 -18.27 30.60
C ASP A 348 20.11 -17.43 31.49
N THR A 349 20.71 -18.06 32.50
CA THR A 349 21.59 -17.43 33.48
C THR A 349 22.99 -17.96 33.26
N THR A 350 23.80 -17.30 32.42
CA THR A 350 25.27 -17.33 32.47
C THR A 350 25.86 -16.33 31.49
N ILE A 351 26.17 -15.11 31.94
CA ILE A 351 27.14 -14.23 31.27
C ILE A 351 28.00 -13.57 32.36
N GLU A 352 29.31 -13.82 32.31
CA GLU A 352 30.32 -13.14 33.12
C GLU A 352 30.51 -11.68 32.63
N PRO A 353 30.87 -10.74 33.52
CA PRO A 353 30.87 -9.33 33.18
C PRO A 353 32.09 -8.95 32.33
N GLU A 354 31.88 -8.67 31.05
CA GLU A 354 32.84 -7.87 30.26
C GLU A 354 32.57 -6.38 30.50
N THR A 355 33.65 -5.65 30.76
CA THR A 355 33.72 -4.23 31.09
C THR A 355 33.01 -3.35 30.04
N MET A 356 32.08 -2.51 30.50
CA MET A 356 31.50 -1.43 29.70
C MET A 356 32.60 -0.46 29.25
N GLY A 357 32.92 -0.47 27.95
CA GLY A 357 33.48 0.70 27.29
C GLY A 357 32.42 1.80 27.24
N SER A 358 32.83 3.04 27.49
CA SER A 358 32.03 4.23 27.24
C SER A 358 31.54 4.20 25.79
N GLU A 359 30.22 4.21 25.59
CA GLU A 359 29.64 4.58 24.30
C GLU A 359 29.88 6.08 24.15
N ASP A 360 30.76 6.43 23.21
CA ASP A 360 31.01 7.80 22.80
C ASP A 360 29.71 8.37 22.22
N ASP A 361 29.32 9.56 22.67
CA ASP A 361 28.35 10.39 21.98
C ASP A 361 28.91 10.67 20.57
N GLU A 362 28.39 10.00 19.53
CA GLU A 362 28.69 10.33 18.14
C GLU A 362 28.14 11.73 17.82
N GLU A 363 28.93 12.76 18.11
CA GLU A 363 28.85 14.02 17.39
C GLU A 363 28.97 13.68 15.89
N PHE A 364 27.92 13.95 15.12
CA PHE A 364 27.98 13.92 13.66
C PHE A 364 29.08 14.88 13.21
N GLU A 365 30.28 14.37 12.93
CA GLU A 365 31.34 15.14 12.29
C GLU A 365 30.77 15.72 10.99
N VAL A 366 30.78 17.05 10.88
CA VAL A 366 30.53 17.72 9.61
C VAL A 366 31.69 17.33 8.70
N ASN A 367 31.51 16.26 7.93
CA ASN A 367 32.49 15.82 6.96
C ASN A 367 32.60 16.91 5.89
N SER A 368 33.61 17.77 6.03
CA SER A 368 33.90 18.88 5.12
C SER A 368 34.18 18.45 3.66
N SER A 369 34.20 17.14 3.37
CA SER A 369 34.30 16.58 2.03
C SER A 369 32.97 16.41 1.28
N TRP A 370 31.83 16.52 1.96
CA TRP A 370 30.52 16.32 1.34
C TRP A 370 30.20 17.38 0.29
N VAL A 371 29.58 16.95 -0.82
CA VAL A 371 29.12 17.84 -1.89
C VAL A 371 27.61 17.96 -1.80
N PRO A 372 27.07 18.94 -1.05
CA PRO A 372 25.64 19.09 -0.89
C PRO A 372 24.96 19.36 -2.22
N GLY A 373 23.72 18.89 -2.35
CA GLY A 373 22.97 19.03 -3.59
C GLY A 373 21.56 18.48 -3.48
N TYR A 374 20.97 18.22 -4.64
CA TYR A 374 19.61 17.73 -4.77
C TYR A 374 19.54 16.56 -5.74
N LEU A 375 18.77 15.55 -5.35
CA LEU A 375 18.38 14.44 -6.21
C LEU A 375 16.93 14.65 -6.63
N THR A 376 16.66 14.71 -7.93
CA THR A 376 15.28 14.65 -8.44
C THR A 376 14.90 13.19 -8.62
N ILE A 377 13.82 12.75 -7.96
CA ILE A 377 13.30 11.39 -8.00
C ILE A 377 12.06 11.29 -8.89
N ASP A 378 11.82 10.09 -9.40
CA ASP A 378 10.73 9.77 -10.31
C ASP A 378 9.35 9.81 -9.67
N ILE A 379 9.21 9.33 -8.44
CA ILE A 379 7.95 9.27 -7.70
C ILE A 379 8.08 10.10 -6.44
N PRO A 380 7.11 10.97 -6.10
CA PRO A 380 7.23 11.82 -4.91
C PRO A 380 7.38 11.02 -3.62
N THR A 381 7.91 11.68 -2.60
CA THR A 381 7.80 11.19 -1.22
C THR A 381 6.32 11.09 -0.85
N VAL A 382 5.96 10.02 -0.14
CA VAL A 382 4.59 9.81 0.38
C VAL A 382 4.53 9.84 1.90
N MET A 383 5.62 10.31 2.50
CA MET A 383 5.78 10.53 3.92
C MET A 383 6.74 11.70 4.09
N ALA A 384 6.42 12.62 5.00
CA ALA A 384 7.32 13.71 5.32
C ALA A 384 8.57 13.22 6.06
N MET A 385 9.71 13.85 5.83
CA MET A 385 10.92 13.68 6.64
C MET A 385 11.11 14.90 7.52
N ASP A 386 11.38 14.66 8.80
CA ASP A 386 11.55 15.71 9.79
C ASP A 386 12.78 15.41 10.64
N PRO A 387 13.88 16.19 10.49
CA PRO A 387 15.13 15.91 11.20
C PRO A 387 14.97 15.93 12.73
N ILE A 388 13.91 16.56 13.25
CA ILE A 388 13.67 16.69 14.70
C ILE A 388 13.15 15.39 15.32
N ILE A 389 12.37 14.61 14.56
CA ILE A 389 11.68 13.42 15.07
C ILE A 389 12.04 12.15 14.29
N GLY A 390 12.72 12.25 13.16
CA GLY A 390 13.13 11.10 12.36
C GLY A 390 13.88 11.55 11.12
N PRO A 391 15.23 11.57 11.15
CA PRO A 391 16.02 11.88 9.97
C PRO A 391 15.75 10.86 8.87
N GLY A 392 15.97 11.29 7.62
CA GLY A 392 15.94 10.39 6.48
C GLY A 392 17.32 10.26 5.87
N SER A 393 17.52 9.15 5.17
CA SER A 393 18.74 8.85 4.44
C SER A 393 18.41 8.39 3.02
N VAL A 394 19.39 8.49 2.13
CA VAL A 394 19.31 8.01 0.75
C VAL A 394 20.56 7.21 0.46
N TYR A 395 20.40 6.06 -0.18
CA TYR A 395 21.52 5.21 -0.56
C TYR A 395 21.26 4.45 -1.86
N ASN A 396 22.35 4.15 -2.58
CA ASN A 396 22.31 3.11 -3.60
C ASN A 396 22.18 1.74 -2.93
N PHE A 397 21.62 0.77 -3.65
CA PHE A 397 21.54 -0.59 -3.15
C PHE A 397 21.90 -1.58 -4.25
N LYS A 398 22.38 -2.75 -3.82
CA LYS A 398 22.53 -3.92 -4.69
C LYS A 398 21.51 -4.97 -4.27
N ARG A 399 20.99 -5.70 -5.26
CA ARG A 399 20.17 -6.89 -5.03
C ARG A 399 21.06 -8.12 -5.20
N GLU A 400 21.26 -8.90 -4.15
CA GLU A 400 22.01 -10.17 -4.23
C GLU A 400 21.26 -11.21 -5.07
N THR A 401 19.93 -11.23 -4.95
CA THR A 401 19.05 -12.12 -5.70
C THR A 401 18.30 -11.34 -6.77
N PRO A 402 18.42 -11.70 -8.06
CA PRO A 402 17.58 -11.13 -9.09
C PRO A 402 16.12 -11.43 -8.81
N ILE A 403 15.31 -10.39 -8.63
CA ILE A 403 13.86 -10.53 -8.48
C ILE A 403 13.22 -10.57 -9.88
N PRO A 404 12.28 -11.51 -10.13
CA PRO A 404 11.55 -11.62 -11.39
C PRO A 404 10.85 -10.31 -11.72
N ASN A 405 10.84 -10.00 -13.01
CA ASN A 405 10.02 -8.93 -13.54
C ASN A 405 9.13 -9.38 -14.70
N ASP A 406 8.08 -8.61 -15.00
CA ASP A 406 7.21 -8.86 -16.15
C ASP A 406 6.58 -10.27 -16.10
N VAL A 407 6.05 -10.65 -14.92
CA VAL A 407 5.41 -11.96 -14.66
C VAL A 407 3.91 -11.77 -14.50
N GLY A 408 3.11 -12.58 -15.20
CA GLY A 408 1.67 -12.37 -15.33
C GLY A 408 0.82 -13.62 -15.12
N VAL A 409 -0.37 -13.43 -14.56
CA VAL A 409 -1.45 -14.42 -14.50
C VAL A 409 -2.72 -13.75 -15.02
N GLU A 410 -3.34 -14.32 -16.06
CA GLU A 410 -4.45 -13.62 -16.71
C GLU A 410 -5.51 -14.51 -17.34
N ASN A 411 -6.75 -14.00 -17.39
CA ASN A 411 -7.88 -14.58 -18.11
C ASN A 411 -8.25 -16.00 -17.63
N LEU A 412 -8.40 -16.17 -16.30
CA LEU A 412 -8.58 -17.45 -15.62
C LEU A 412 -9.64 -17.38 -14.51
N ALA A 413 -10.36 -18.48 -14.30
CA ALA A 413 -11.13 -18.72 -13.09
C ALA A 413 -10.32 -19.58 -12.11
N LEU A 414 -10.26 -19.20 -10.82
CA LEU A 414 -9.56 -19.93 -9.77
C LEU A 414 -10.55 -20.36 -8.70
N TRP A 415 -10.73 -21.67 -8.49
CA TRP A 415 -11.72 -22.19 -7.55
C TRP A 415 -11.06 -23.06 -6.49
N SER A 416 -11.47 -22.94 -5.24
CA SER A 416 -10.98 -23.77 -4.13
C SER A 416 -12.02 -24.82 -3.74
N GLU A 417 -11.66 -26.10 -3.74
CA GLU A 417 -12.47 -27.15 -3.11
C GLU A 417 -12.28 -27.09 -1.59
N TYR A 418 -13.37 -27.22 -0.84
CA TYR A 418 -13.41 -27.19 0.62
C TYR A 418 -14.35 -28.30 1.12
N ASP A 419 -14.34 -28.61 2.43
CA ASP A 419 -15.32 -29.54 3.01
C ASP A 419 -16.73 -28.92 3.02
N PRO A 420 -17.69 -29.40 2.21
CA PRO A 420 -19.03 -28.81 2.14
C PRO A 420 -19.83 -28.95 3.45
N LYS A 421 -19.37 -29.78 4.39
CA LYS A 421 -19.97 -29.91 5.73
C LYS A 421 -19.47 -28.85 6.71
N ASP A 422 -18.40 -28.13 6.36
CA ASP A 422 -17.79 -27.09 7.16
C ASP A 422 -17.66 -25.79 6.35
N ILE A 423 -18.64 -24.89 6.53
CA ILE A 423 -18.63 -23.58 5.86
C ILE A 423 -17.52 -22.64 6.39
N GLU A 424 -16.81 -23.04 7.43
CA GLU A 424 -15.66 -22.35 7.99
C GLU A 424 -14.35 -23.12 7.77
N ASP A 425 -14.34 -24.11 6.87
CA ASP A 425 -13.14 -24.89 6.52
C ASP A 425 -11.97 -23.94 6.19
N GLU A 426 -10.79 -24.28 6.67
CA GLU A 426 -9.54 -23.54 6.39
C GLU A 426 -8.42 -24.46 5.89
N ARG A 427 -8.74 -25.73 5.66
CA ARG A 427 -7.86 -26.75 5.10
C ARG A 427 -7.99 -26.85 3.58
N HIS A 428 -7.93 -25.70 2.92
CA HIS A 428 -8.00 -25.57 1.47
C HIS A 428 -7.17 -24.35 1.02
N GLY A 429 -7.36 -23.91 -0.23
CA GLY A 429 -6.65 -22.76 -0.79
C GLY A 429 -6.81 -21.48 0.04
N TRP A 430 -5.69 -20.88 0.43
CA TRP A 430 -5.61 -19.66 1.24
C TRP A 430 -5.67 -18.40 0.37
N PHE A 431 -4.54 -17.83 -0.07
CA PHE A 431 -4.56 -16.81 -1.11
C PHE A 431 -4.66 -17.47 -2.48
N ALA A 432 -5.61 -17.02 -3.30
CA ALA A 432 -5.74 -17.47 -4.68
C ALA A 432 -4.48 -17.11 -5.50
N ILE A 433 -3.95 -15.90 -5.29
CA ILE A 433 -2.70 -15.44 -5.91
C ILE A 433 -1.85 -14.71 -4.87
N MET A 434 -0.61 -15.15 -4.68
CA MET A 434 0.41 -14.51 -3.86
C MET A 434 1.53 -13.97 -4.76
N ILE A 435 1.77 -12.66 -4.71
CA ILE A 435 2.84 -11.97 -5.44
C ILE A 435 3.80 -11.38 -4.42
N ASP A 436 5.06 -11.81 -4.40
CA ASP A 436 6.07 -11.31 -3.47
C ASP A 436 7.45 -11.29 -4.12
N HIS A 437 8.33 -10.37 -3.70
CA HIS A 437 9.69 -10.28 -4.25
C HIS A 437 9.71 -10.33 -5.79
N CYS A 438 8.87 -9.53 -6.43
CA CYS A 438 8.73 -9.43 -7.88
C CYS A 438 8.43 -7.97 -8.26
N GLU A 439 8.80 -7.58 -9.48
CA GLU A 439 8.65 -6.22 -10.00
C GLU A 439 7.85 -6.23 -11.31
N ASN A 440 7.00 -5.23 -11.58
CA ASN A 440 6.21 -5.16 -12.83
C ASN A 440 5.37 -6.43 -13.09
N CYS A 441 4.68 -6.93 -12.06
CA CYS A 441 3.85 -8.14 -12.15
C CYS A 441 2.36 -7.81 -12.22
N TRP A 442 1.57 -8.73 -12.77
CA TRP A 442 0.13 -8.53 -12.83
C TRP A 442 -0.71 -9.78 -12.58
N ALA A 443 -1.90 -9.52 -12.06
CA ALA A 443 -3.05 -10.42 -12.10
C ALA A 443 -4.18 -9.68 -12.83
N ALA A 444 -4.67 -10.21 -13.94
CA ALA A 444 -5.63 -9.51 -14.78
C ALA A 444 -6.77 -10.42 -15.24
N ASP A 445 -8.01 -9.93 -15.17
CA ASP A 445 -9.18 -10.69 -15.64
C ASP A 445 -9.29 -12.06 -14.93
N ILE A 446 -9.21 -12.04 -13.60
CA ILE A 446 -9.24 -13.23 -12.74
C ILE A 446 -10.53 -13.27 -11.95
N LYS A 447 -11.23 -14.41 -11.95
CA LYS A 447 -12.36 -14.66 -11.07
C LYS A 447 -12.03 -15.74 -10.06
N THR A 448 -12.06 -15.42 -8.76
CA THR A 448 -11.79 -16.38 -7.70
C THR A 448 -13.06 -16.76 -6.95
N ARG A 449 -13.09 -18.00 -6.41
CA ARG A 449 -14.20 -18.51 -5.60
C ARG A 449 -13.70 -19.44 -4.49
N ASN A 450 -14.35 -19.38 -3.33
CA ASN A 450 -14.14 -20.29 -2.19
C ASN A 450 -12.77 -20.24 -1.52
N PHE A 451 -11.86 -19.37 -1.93
CA PHE A 451 -10.57 -19.22 -1.24
C PHE A 451 -10.77 -18.52 0.12
N VAL A 452 -9.90 -18.82 1.10
CA VAL A 452 -9.90 -18.07 2.38
C VAL A 452 -9.65 -16.58 2.15
N SER A 453 -8.86 -16.22 1.13
CA SER A 453 -8.49 -14.85 0.77
C SER A 453 -8.21 -14.73 -0.73
N GLY A 454 -8.18 -13.50 -1.24
CA GLY A 454 -8.06 -13.24 -2.67
C GLY A 454 -6.63 -13.12 -3.15
N ILE A 455 -6.27 -11.92 -3.61
CA ILE A 455 -5.01 -11.61 -4.25
C ILE A 455 -4.19 -10.70 -3.35
N LYS A 456 -2.92 -11.05 -3.16
CA LYS A 456 -1.99 -10.31 -2.32
C LYS A 456 -0.70 -9.94 -3.05
N ALA A 457 -0.35 -8.66 -2.99
CA ALA A 457 0.98 -8.15 -3.30
C ALA A 457 1.74 -7.91 -1.98
N ALA A 458 2.64 -8.81 -1.62
CA ALA A 458 3.36 -8.81 -0.34
C ALA A 458 4.53 -7.79 -0.32
N ALA A 459 5.20 -7.68 0.82
CA ALA A 459 6.12 -6.57 1.13
C ALA A 459 7.35 -6.46 0.19
N GLY A 460 7.79 -7.56 -0.43
CA GLY A 460 8.90 -7.54 -1.38
C GLY A 460 8.49 -7.12 -2.80
N SER A 461 7.20 -6.91 -3.05
CA SER A 461 6.68 -6.59 -4.39
C SER A 461 6.75 -5.10 -4.72
N LYS A 462 6.96 -4.80 -6.02
CA LYS A 462 7.00 -3.44 -6.58
C LYS A 462 6.26 -3.39 -7.92
N HIS A 463 5.53 -2.31 -8.20
CA HIS A 463 4.80 -2.14 -9.48
C HIS A 463 3.89 -3.34 -9.81
N VAL A 464 3.04 -3.74 -8.86
CA VAL A 464 2.08 -4.82 -9.07
C VAL A 464 0.74 -4.25 -9.52
N THR A 465 0.23 -4.69 -10.66
CA THR A 465 -1.12 -4.34 -11.15
C THR A 465 -2.08 -5.50 -10.97
N ILE A 466 -3.16 -5.28 -10.22
CA ILE A 466 -4.30 -6.19 -10.12
C ILE A 466 -5.46 -5.46 -10.81
N GLN A 467 -5.96 -6.00 -11.92
CA GLN A 467 -7.02 -5.33 -12.67
C GLN A 467 -8.12 -6.28 -13.10
N ASP A 468 -9.36 -5.78 -13.11
CA ASP A 468 -10.50 -6.52 -13.66
C ASP A 468 -10.69 -7.89 -12.96
N CYS A 469 -10.45 -7.92 -11.64
CA CYS A 469 -10.49 -9.16 -10.86
C CYS A 469 -11.71 -9.20 -9.92
N GLU A 470 -12.32 -10.38 -9.77
CA GLU A 470 -13.40 -10.64 -8.82
C GLU A 470 -12.96 -11.67 -7.78
N VAL A 471 -13.21 -11.41 -6.50
CA VAL A 471 -12.94 -12.35 -5.39
C VAL A 471 -14.22 -12.60 -4.62
N ASN A 472 -14.79 -13.80 -4.77
CA ASN A 472 -16.14 -14.10 -4.33
C ASN A 472 -16.19 -15.30 -3.37
N ASP A 473 -17.26 -15.32 -2.57
CA ASP A 473 -17.68 -16.47 -1.75
C ASP A 473 -16.55 -17.11 -0.91
N PRO A 474 -15.80 -16.36 -0.08
CA PRO A 474 -14.73 -16.93 0.73
C PRO A 474 -15.25 -17.95 1.76
N ILE A 475 -14.54 -19.07 1.89
CA ILE A 475 -14.76 -20.09 2.92
C ILE A 475 -13.66 -19.95 3.96
N SER A 476 -14.05 -19.64 5.19
CA SER A 476 -13.20 -19.52 6.39
C SER A 476 -14.05 -19.03 7.57
N LEU A 477 -13.48 -19.01 8.77
CA LEU A 477 -13.99 -18.22 9.89
C LEU A 477 -14.22 -16.76 9.45
N ARG A 478 -15.46 -16.26 9.60
CA ARG A 478 -15.89 -14.98 8.99
C ARG A 478 -15.34 -13.73 9.67
N SER A 479 -15.13 -13.77 10.98
CA SER A 479 -14.75 -12.58 11.78
C SER A 479 -13.35 -12.67 12.36
N GLU A 480 -12.60 -13.73 12.07
CA GLU A 480 -11.30 -13.98 12.67
C GLU A 480 -10.14 -13.28 11.93
N GLY A 481 -9.14 -12.88 12.72
CA GLY A 481 -7.93 -12.22 12.23
C GLY A 481 -7.20 -13.03 11.16
N GLY A 482 -6.64 -12.40 10.14
CA GLY A 482 -5.79 -13.06 9.14
C GLY A 482 -6.51 -13.79 8.00
N ARG A 483 -7.85 -13.69 7.90
CA ARG A 483 -8.66 -14.28 6.81
C ARG A 483 -9.46 -13.23 6.05
N ARG A 484 -10.00 -13.64 4.90
CA ARG A 484 -10.91 -12.87 4.05
C ARG A 484 -10.33 -11.51 3.65
N TYR A 485 -9.06 -11.53 3.24
CA TYR A 485 -8.33 -10.38 2.69
C TYR A 485 -8.40 -10.46 1.16
N MET A 486 -9.26 -9.65 0.55
CA MET A 486 -9.60 -9.85 -0.87
C MET A 486 -8.56 -9.25 -1.81
N PHE A 487 -8.21 -7.98 -1.59
CA PHE A 487 -7.18 -7.28 -2.31
C PHE A 487 -6.24 -6.61 -1.32
N MET A 488 -5.04 -7.18 -1.16
CA MET A 488 -4.07 -6.73 -0.17
C MET A 488 -2.80 -6.20 -0.83
N LEU A 489 -2.48 -4.93 -0.59
CA LEU A 489 -1.20 -4.32 -0.95
C LEU A 489 -0.31 -4.17 0.30
N GLN A 490 0.86 -4.79 0.30
CA GLN A 490 1.90 -4.61 1.32
C GLN A 490 3.25 -4.16 0.74
N GLY A 491 3.41 -4.25 -0.59
CA GLY A 491 4.54 -3.67 -1.32
C GLY A 491 4.35 -2.18 -1.60
N GLN A 492 5.08 -1.68 -2.59
CA GLN A 492 5.05 -0.28 -3.03
C GLN A 492 4.73 -0.17 -4.52
N MET A 493 4.09 0.93 -4.93
CA MET A 493 3.61 1.14 -6.30
C MET A 493 2.62 0.05 -6.74
N GLY A 494 1.80 -0.45 -5.82
CA GLY A 494 0.70 -1.35 -6.15
C GLY A 494 -0.51 -0.61 -6.70
N LEU A 495 -1.18 -1.21 -7.68
CA LEU A 495 -2.39 -0.71 -8.31
C LEU A 495 -3.46 -1.80 -8.31
N VAL A 496 -4.59 -1.56 -7.65
CA VAL A 496 -5.81 -2.36 -7.76
C VAL A 496 -6.84 -1.51 -8.48
N LYS A 497 -7.35 -1.96 -9.64
CA LYS A 497 -8.33 -1.19 -10.42
C LYS A 497 -9.46 -2.06 -10.98
N ARG A 498 -10.70 -1.55 -10.92
CA ARG A 498 -11.88 -2.25 -11.44
C ARG A 498 -12.03 -3.66 -10.85
N CYS A 499 -11.85 -3.76 -9.53
CA CYS A 499 -11.92 -5.02 -8.81
C CYS A 499 -13.20 -5.10 -7.98
N PHE A 500 -13.71 -6.31 -7.80
CA PHE A 500 -14.93 -6.58 -7.06
C PHE A 500 -14.71 -7.67 -6.00
N ALA A 501 -15.32 -7.50 -4.83
CA ALA A 501 -15.24 -8.46 -3.73
C ALA A 501 -16.59 -8.70 -3.04
N THR A 502 -16.83 -9.93 -2.58
CA THR A 502 -17.97 -10.24 -1.72
C THR A 502 -17.57 -10.87 -0.40
N ASP A 503 -18.41 -10.61 0.63
CA ASP A 503 -18.39 -11.33 1.92
C ASP A 503 -17.02 -11.31 2.62
N ALA A 504 -16.30 -10.21 2.39
CA ALA A 504 -14.99 -9.99 2.95
C ALA A 504 -15.01 -9.75 4.46
N ARG A 505 -13.85 -9.97 5.08
CA ARG A 505 -13.55 -9.24 6.31
C ARG A 505 -12.95 -7.90 5.96
N HIS A 506 -11.91 -7.92 5.13
CA HIS A 506 -11.22 -6.74 4.65
C HIS A 506 -11.08 -6.87 3.12
N ASP A 507 -11.77 -6.03 2.36
CA ASP A 507 -11.81 -6.11 0.90
C ASP A 507 -10.62 -5.40 0.24
N PHE A 508 -10.43 -4.10 0.49
CA PHE A 508 -9.38 -3.27 -0.11
C PHE A 508 -8.49 -2.71 0.99
N ILE A 509 -7.37 -3.39 1.25
CA ILE A 509 -6.53 -3.06 2.41
C ILE A 509 -5.04 -2.97 2.12
N THR A 510 -4.37 -2.12 2.89
CA THR A 510 -2.92 -2.20 3.09
C THR A 510 -2.57 -2.89 4.40
N GLY A 511 -1.44 -3.60 4.42
CA GLY A 511 -0.97 -4.26 5.64
C GLY A 511 -0.07 -3.39 6.53
N ALA A 512 0.56 -4.03 7.52
CA ALA A 512 1.48 -3.35 8.43
C ALA A 512 2.72 -2.83 7.71
N LYS A 513 3.11 -1.58 8.00
CA LYS A 513 4.37 -0.96 7.55
C LYS A 513 4.49 -0.93 6.03
N THR A 514 3.38 -0.72 5.36
CA THR A 514 3.30 -0.69 3.90
C THR A 514 3.80 0.67 3.38
N PRO A 515 4.89 0.71 2.61
CA PRO A 515 5.34 1.92 1.94
C PRO A 515 4.50 2.20 0.69
N GLY A 516 4.08 3.45 0.49
CA GLY A 516 3.42 3.88 -0.74
C GLY A 516 4.37 4.47 -1.81
N PRO A 517 3.83 5.06 -2.90
CA PRO A 517 2.40 5.18 -3.16
C PRO A 517 1.75 3.85 -3.50
N ASN A 518 0.49 3.64 -3.09
CA ASN A 518 -0.35 2.53 -3.51
C ASN A 518 -1.73 3.07 -3.91
N VAL A 519 -2.43 2.41 -4.83
CA VAL A 519 -3.73 2.88 -5.35
C VAL A 519 -4.74 1.75 -5.37
N PHE A 520 -5.91 2.01 -4.81
CA PHE A 520 -7.16 1.31 -5.09
C PHE A 520 -8.06 2.28 -5.84
N VAL A 521 -8.44 1.95 -7.08
CA VAL A 521 -9.28 2.82 -7.90
C VAL A 521 -10.46 2.07 -8.49
N ASP A 522 -11.63 2.70 -8.56
CA ASP A 522 -12.78 2.18 -9.31
C ASP A 522 -13.18 0.76 -8.87
N SER A 523 -13.24 0.50 -7.56
CA SER A 523 -13.42 -0.86 -7.02
C SER A 523 -14.53 -0.94 -5.98
N GLU A 524 -15.21 -2.08 -5.90
CA GLU A 524 -16.42 -2.24 -5.08
C GLU A 524 -16.40 -3.53 -4.25
N GLY A 525 -16.76 -3.40 -2.98
CA GLY A 525 -16.86 -4.50 -2.04
C GLY A 525 -18.24 -4.52 -1.41
N ILE A 526 -18.93 -5.67 -1.49
CA ILE A 526 -20.27 -5.81 -0.91
C ILE A 526 -20.29 -6.87 0.20
N ARG A 527 -21.12 -6.62 1.22
CA ARG A 527 -21.29 -7.51 2.39
C ARG A 527 -19.99 -7.82 3.15
N ALA A 528 -18.99 -6.95 3.05
CA ALA A 528 -17.86 -6.97 3.97
C ALA A 528 -18.37 -6.80 5.42
N ASN A 529 -17.68 -7.38 6.40
CA ASN A 529 -18.07 -7.26 7.82
C ASN A 529 -17.06 -6.47 8.67
N ASN A 530 -16.10 -5.82 8.03
CA ASN A 530 -15.08 -5.00 8.67
C ASN A 530 -14.52 -3.99 7.64
N ASP A 531 -13.58 -3.17 8.08
CA ASP A 531 -13.17 -1.98 7.34
C ASP A 531 -12.22 -2.23 6.16
N ALA A 532 -12.52 -1.66 5.01
CA ALA A 532 -11.53 -1.27 4.02
C ALA A 532 -10.60 -0.18 4.59
N GLY A 533 -9.46 0.02 3.95
CA GLY A 533 -8.47 0.99 4.39
C GLY A 533 -7.21 0.34 4.95
N PRO A 534 -6.31 1.11 5.57
CA PRO A 534 -5.14 0.56 6.23
C PRO A 534 -5.54 -0.34 7.41
N HIS A 535 -5.21 -1.63 7.31
CA HIS A 535 -5.68 -2.63 8.28
C HIS A 535 -4.86 -2.65 9.58
N ASP A 536 -3.53 -2.60 9.47
CA ASP A 536 -2.60 -2.83 10.59
C ASP A 536 -1.94 -1.53 11.11
N ARG A 537 -0.62 -1.53 11.30
CA ARG A 537 0.17 -0.43 11.88
C ARG A 537 1.04 0.23 10.82
N TRP A 538 0.84 1.53 10.69
CA TRP A 538 1.56 2.53 9.90
C TRP A 538 1.85 2.18 8.44
N SER A 539 0.82 2.25 7.60
CA SER A 539 0.99 2.39 6.15
C SER A 539 1.07 3.86 5.75
N THR A 540 1.64 4.15 4.58
CA THR A 540 1.82 5.54 4.10
C THR A 540 1.41 5.66 2.63
N GLY A 541 0.82 6.80 2.26
CA GLY A 541 0.67 7.15 0.85
C GLY A 541 -0.26 6.25 0.06
N THR A 542 -1.44 5.88 0.58
CA THR A 542 -2.42 5.12 -0.21
C THR A 542 -3.52 6.04 -0.71
N LEU A 543 -3.84 5.95 -2.00
CA LEU A 543 -5.02 6.55 -2.60
C LEU A 543 -6.13 5.51 -2.70
N TYR A 544 -7.27 5.80 -2.10
CA TYR A 544 -8.55 5.15 -2.37
C TYR A 544 -9.36 6.13 -3.23
N ASP A 545 -9.71 5.72 -4.44
CA ASP A 545 -10.33 6.58 -5.46
C ASP A 545 -11.54 5.87 -6.08
N ASN A 546 -12.76 6.39 -5.93
CA ASN A 546 -13.97 5.69 -6.35
C ASN A 546 -14.06 4.25 -5.78
N VAL A 547 -13.73 4.09 -4.48
CA VAL A 547 -13.87 2.81 -3.79
C VAL A 547 -15.16 2.78 -2.98
N HIS A 548 -15.95 1.71 -3.10
CA HIS A 548 -17.08 1.42 -2.22
C HIS A 548 -16.83 0.17 -1.38
N SER A 549 -17.22 0.20 -0.12
CA SER A 549 -17.16 -0.93 0.82
C SER A 549 -18.27 -0.85 1.87
N TRP A 550 -18.35 -1.85 2.75
CA TRP A 550 -19.17 -1.78 3.96
C TRP A 550 -18.67 -0.68 4.92
N GLU A 551 -17.37 -0.63 5.16
CA GLU A 551 -16.68 0.36 6.00
C GLU A 551 -15.38 0.77 5.29
N LEU A 552 -14.97 2.04 5.42
CA LEU A 552 -13.67 2.50 4.92
C LEU A 552 -13.08 3.49 5.93
N ASN A 553 -12.02 3.09 6.63
CA ASN A 553 -11.48 3.89 7.74
C ASN A 553 -9.99 4.17 7.57
N VAL A 554 -9.56 5.38 7.93
CA VAL A 554 -8.14 5.72 8.11
C VAL A 554 -8.01 6.34 9.49
N ARG A 555 -7.63 5.55 10.49
CA ARG A 555 -7.80 5.94 11.90
C ARG A 555 -6.77 5.39 12.87
N ASN A 556 -6.80 5.90 14.10
CA ASN A 556 -6.16 5.26 15.24
C ASN A 556 -7.01 4.07 15.70
N ARG A 557 -6.42 2.87 15.64
CA ARG A 557 -7.04 1.60 16.02
C ARG A 557 -6.60 1.13 17.40
N GLY A 558 -5.74 1.89 18.09
CA GLY A 558 -5.31 1.64 19.46
C GLY A 558 -4.89 0.18 19.72
N TRP A 559 -5.54 -0.47 20.69
CA TRP A 559 -5.23 -1.84 21.11
C TRP A 559 -5.84 -2.93 20.21
N MET A 560 -6.64 -2.56 19.20
CA MET A 560 -7.25 -3.52 18.27
C MET A 560 -6.19 -4.40 17.58
N GLY A 561 -6.61 -5.60 17.16
CA GLY A 561 -5.73 -6.57 16.54
C GLY A 561 -4.53 -6.91 17.44
N SER A 562 -3.31 -6.75 16.91
CA SER A 562 -2.05 -6.95 17.65
C SER A 562 -1.44 -5.63 18.16
N SER A 563 -2.27 -4.72 18.67
CA SER A 563 -1.90 -3.33 19.03
C SER A 563 -1.52 -2.52 17.80
N GLN A 564 -2.54 -2.16 17.04
CA GLN A 564 -2.40 -1.55 15.74
C GLN A 564 -2.06 -0.06 15.81
N GLY A 565 -2.47 0.69 16.84
CA GLY A 565 -2.19 2.14 16.93
C GLY A 565 -2.66 2.89 15.67
N TRP A 566 -1.84 3.81 15.16
CA TRP A 566 -2.14 4.50 13.90
C TRP A 566 -2.02 3.58 12.69
N SER A 567 -3.10 3.46 11.92
CA SER A 567 -3.14 2.56 10.76
C SER A 567 -2.53 3.14 9.49
N GLY A 568 -2.77 4.41 9.20
CA GLY A 568 -2.29 5.08 7.99
C GLY A 568 -2.02 6.56 8.17
N ALA A 569 -1.06 7.06 7.39
CA ALA A 569 -0.69 8.48 7.30
C ALA A 569 -0.51 8.90 5.84
N PHE A 570 -0.75 10.16 5.51
CA PHE A 570 -0.60 10.69 4.14
C PHE A 570 -1.45 9.94 3.10
N HIS A 571 -2.60 9.41 3.53
CA HIS A 571 -3.58 8.76 2.67
C HIS A 571 -4.53 9.77 2.05
N VAL A 572 -5.09 9.40 0.90
CA VAL A 572 -6.10 10.19 0.20
C VAL A 572 -7.33 9.30 -0.02
N VAL A 573 -8.49 9.77 0.43
CA VAL A 573 -9.79 9.17 0.18
C VAL A 573 -10.52 10.12 -0.76
N TYR A 574 -10.76 9.69 -2.00
CA TYR A 574 -11.29 10.53 -3.09
C TYR A 574 -12.51 9.86 -3.71
N HIS A 575 -13.68 10.50 -3.67
CA HIS A 575 -14.93 9.93 -4.23
C HIS A 575 -15.27 8.52 -3.74
N CYS A 576 -14.85 8.17 -2.53
CA CYS A 576 -15.20 6.89 -1.94
C CYS A 576 -16.57 6.94 -1.26
N SER A 577 -17.14 5.77 -1.01
CA SER A 577 -18.37 5.65 -0.23
C SER A 577 -18.38 4.41 0.65
N ALA A 578 -19.19 4.42 1.71
CA ALA A 578 -19.42 3.22 2.52
C ALA A 578 -20.83 3.15 3.10
N ASP A 579 -21.28 1.92 3.38
CA ASP A 579 -22.64 1.65 3.89
C ASP A 579 -22.78 1.91 5.40
N SER A 580 -21.69 1.75 6.15
CA SER A 580 -21.60 1.94 7.60
C SER A 580 -21.12 3.35 7.97
N VAL A 581 -20.95 3.58 9.27
CA VAL A 581 -20.34 4.78 9.81
C VAL A 581 -18.82 4.65 9.72
N VAL A 582 -18.13 5.69 9.25
CA VAL A 582 -16.67 5.69 9.10
C VAL A 582 -15.99 6.82 9.85
N GLU A 583 -14.69 6.67 10.03
CA GLU A 583 -13.79 7.56 10.75
C GLU A 583 -12.51 7.79 9.93
N PHE A 584 -12.20 9.08 9.74
CA PHE A 584 -10.96 9.53 9.11
C PHE A 584 -10.24 10.48 10.07
N GLN A 585 -9.02 10.12 10.44
CA GLN A 585 -8.18 10.84 11.38
C GLN A 585 -6.79 11.05 10.83
N SER A 586 -6.08 12.10 11.28
CA SER A 586 -4.67 12.31 10.97
C SER A 586 -3.80 12.05 12.21
N PRO A 587 -2.75 11.21 12.08
CA PRO A 587 -1.71 11.16 13.11
C PRO A 587 -1.02 12.52 13.28
N PRO A 588 -0.54 12.87 14.49
CA PRO A 588 0.22 14.10 14.71
C PRO A 588 1.38 14.27 13.72
N GLY A 589 1.50 15.47 13.13
CA GLY A 589 2.54 15.79 12.16
C GLY A 589 2.35 15.19 10.76
N SER A 590 1.19 14.61 10.48
CA SER A 590 0.79 14.09 9.17
C SER A 590 -0.60 14.59 8.78
N THR A 591 -1.00 14.34 7.54
CA THR A 591 -2.33 14.70 7.05
C THR A 591 -2.89 13.56 6.23
N ASN A 592 -4.09 13.10 6.57
CA ASN A 592 -4.91 12.30 5.67
C ASN A 592 -5.94 13.23 5.02
N TRP A 593 -6.15 13.09 3.72
CA TRP A 593 -7.07 13.93 2.94
C TRP A 593 -8.34 13.15 2.60
N VAL A 594 -9.48 13.77 2.81
CA VAL A 594 -10.80 13.25 2.41
C VAL A 594 -11.44 14.26 1.48
N ILE A 595 -11.82 13.82 0.28
CA ILE A 595 -12.40 14.66 -0.76
C ILE A 595 -13.62 13.93 -1.32
N GLU A 596 -14.78 14.55 -1.15
CA GLU A 596 -16.07 14.12 -1.71
C GLU A 596 -16.41 12.68 -1.35
N TYR A 597 -16.28 12.36 -0.06
CA TYR A 597 -16.73 11.09 0.50
C TYR A 597 -18.26 11.08 0.65
N GLU A 598 -18.91 10.00 0.19
CA GLU A 598 -20.34 9.77 0.36
C GLU A 598 -20.60 8.72 1.44
N GLY A 599 -21.18 9.13 2.58
CA GLY A 599 -21.55 8.20 3.63
C GLY A 599 -21.78 8.89 4.96
N ARG A 600 -21.86 8.10 6.03
CA ARG A 600 -22.03 8.61 7.40
C ARG A 600 -20.68 8.73 8.09
N LEU A 601 -20.37 9.90 8.62
CA LEU A 601 -19.21 10.13 9.47
C LEU A 601 -19.57 9.90 10.94
N GLY A 602 -18.70 9.23 11.68
CA GLY A 602 -18.84 9.04 13.13
C GLY A 602 -18.74 10.36 13.89
N SER A 603 -19.44 10.47 15.02
CA SER A 603 -19.33 11.62 15.91
C SER A 603 -18.07 11.55 16.78
N LEU A 604 -17.42 12.69 17.02
CA LEU A 604 -16.31 12.90 17.95
C LEU A 604 -16.63 12.33 19.35
N GLY A 605 -16.04 11.17 19.68
CA GLY A 605 -16.30 10.42 20.91
C GLY A 605 -15.80 8.99 20.85
N ILE A 606 -14.68 8.81 20.15
CA ILE A 606 -14.10 7.56 19.69
C ILE A 606 -13.38 6.82 20.81
N GLU A 607 -13.36 5.49 20.70
CA GLU A 607 -12.61 4.59 21.58
C GLU A 607 -11.11 4.99 21.66
N PHE A 608 -10.57 5.55 20.56
CA PHE A 608 -9.20 6.04 20.46
C PHE A 608 -9.12 7.48 19.96
N GLU A 609 -8.41 8.33 20.70
CA GLU A 609 -8.25 9.75 20.39
C GLU A 609 -7.35 9.98 19.16
N GLY A 610 -7.66 11.03 18.41
CA GLY A 610 -6.91 11.49 17.25
C GLY A 610 -7.56 12.71 16.60
N GLU A 611 -6.77 13.56 15.94
CA GLU A 611 -7.29 14.70 15.18
C GLU A 611 -8.03 14.22 13.93
N ASP A 612 -9.06 14.95 13.51
CA ASP A 612 -9.80 14.64 12.28
C ASP A 612 -8.90 14.72 11.04
N ALA A 613 -9.23 13.96 10.01
CA ALA A 613 -8.65 14.13 8.69
C ALA A 613 -8.98 15.51 8.11
N THR A 614 -8.20 15.94 7.11
CA THR A 614 -8.46 17.19 6.40
C THR A 614 -9.49 16.95 5.30
N PHE A 615 -10.68 17.52 5.45
CA PHE A 615 -11.75 17.50 4.46
C PHE A 615 -11.56 18.66 3.48
N LEU A 616 -11.46 18.34 2.19
CA LEU A 616 -11.27 19.31 1.10
C LEU A 616 -12.40 19.20 0.06
N ASP A 617 -13.64 19.11 0.54
CA ASP A 617 -14.81 19.06 -0.34
C ASP A 617 -14.96 20.39 -1.09
N PRO A 618 -15.23 20.34 -2.41
CA PRO A 618 -15.46 21.55 -3.18
C PRO A 618 -16.74 22.24 -2.70
N GLU A 619 -16.74 23.56 -2.80
CA GLU A 619 -17.92 24.36 -2.54
C GLU A 619 -19.09 23.92 -3.43
N PRO A 620 -20.35 24.07 -3.01
CA PRO A 620 -21.52 23.60 -3.78
C PRO A 620 -21.55 24.04 -5.25
N GLN A 621 -21.05 25.23 -5.56
CA GLN A 621 -20.96 25.76 -6.93
C GLN A 621 -19.89 25.11 -7.81
N ASP A 622 -18.94 24.40 -7.20
CA ASP A 622 -17.83 23.72 -7.86
C ASP A 622 -18.02 22.20 -7.90
N LYS A 623 -19.10 21.68 -7.31
CA LYS A 623 -19.54 20.29 -7.46
C LYS A 623 -19.77 19.96 -8.94
N GLY A 624 -19.08 18.92 -9.42
CA GLY A 624 -19.06 18.51 -10.83
C GLY A 624 -17.98 19.19 -11.70
N ARG A 625 -17.14 20.06 -11.13
CA ARG A 625 -15.94 20.61 -11.80
C ARG A 625 -14.65 19.87 -11.45
N ILE A 626 -14.64 19.16 -10.33
CA ILE A 626 -13.54 18.25 -9.96
C ILE A 626 -13.62 16.95 -10.78
N PRO A 627 -12.48 16.31 -11.10
CA PRO A 627 -12.48 15.08 -11.90
C PRO A 627 -13.16 13.92 -11.18
N ARG A 628 -13.69 12.95 -11.94
CA ARG A 628 -14.30 11.74 -11.36
C ARG A 628 -13.27 10.91 -10.61
N SER A 629 -12.02 10.90 -11.04
CA SER A 629 -10.93 10.20 -10.38
C SER A 629 -9.67 11.04 -10.33
N LEU A 630 -9.04 11.09 -9.16
CA LEU A 630 -7.74 11.71 -8.98
C LEU A 630 -6.65 10.92 -9.72
N TYR A 631 -6.63 9.60 -9.57
CA TYR A 631 -5.63 8.73 -10.21
C TYR A 631 -5.68 8.85 -11.73
N TRP A 632 -6.86 8.69 -12.33
CA TRP A 632 -7.01 8.76 -13.79
C TRP A 632 -6.64 10.14 -14.32
N SER A 633 -7.00 11.20 -13.60
CA SER A 633 -6.65 12.56 -13.99
C SER A 633 -5.15 12.84 -13.92
N GLN A 634 -4.49 12.42 -12.83
CA GLN A 634 -3.03 12.49 -12.72
C GLN A 634 -2.34 11.66 -13.81
N LEU A 635 -2.86 10.47 -14.12
CA LEU A 635 -2.34 9.59 -15.16
C LEU A 635 -2.44 10.23 -16.55
N VAL A 636 -3.61 10.75 -16.90
CA VAL A 636 -3.82 11.39 -18.21
C VAL A 636 -2.94 12.61 -18.37
N ALA A 637 -2.84 13.41 -17.32
CA ALA A 637 -1.97 14.57 -17.36
C ALA A 637 -0.48 14.23 -17.47
N ARG A 638 -0.02 13.18 -16.77
CA ARG A 638 1.34 12.64 -16.93
C ARG A 638 1.60 12.22 -18.37
N MET A 639 0.60 11.63 -19.04
CA MET A 639 0.69 11.23 -20.46
C MET A 639 0.60 12.43 -21.42
N GLY A 640 0.54 13.67 -20.93
CA GLY A 640 0.43 14.89 -21.74
C GLY A 640 -0.98 15.20 -22.23
N GLY A 641 -2.00 14.48 -21.72
CA GLY A 641 -3.41 14.75 -21.99
C GLY A 641 -3.95 15.94 -21.17
N SER A 642 -5.07 16.47 -21.63
CA SER A 642 -5.83 17.54 -20.96
C SER A 642 -6.88 16.99 -20.01
N ASP A 643 -7.48 17.85 -19.19
CA ASP A 643 -8.63 17.49 -18.34
C ASP A 643 -9.84 16.98 -19.15
N ALA A 644 -9.96 17.41 -20.41
CA ALA A 644 -10.99 16.91 -21.31
C ALA A 644 -10.69 15.45 -21.72
N ASP A 645 -9.43 15.11 -21.95
CA ASP A 645 -9.00 13.74 -22.21
C ASP A 645 -9.19 12.86 -20.96
N ALA A 646 -8.94 13.42 -19.77
CA ALA A 646 -9.17 12.74 -18.50
C ALA A 646 -10.65 12.37 -18.35
N ARG A 647 -11.55 13.34 -18.52
CA ARG A 647 -13.00 13.11 -18.48
C ARG A 647 -13.47 12.11 -19.55
N MET A 648 -12.88 12.14 -20.74
CA MET A 648 -13.23 11.18 -21.80
C MET A 648 -12.76 9.76 -21.46
N ILE A 649 -11.52 9.61 -20.96
CA ILE A 649 -11.02 8.33 -20.48
C ILE A 649 -11.89 7.84 -19.34
N GLU A 650 -12.17 8.67 -18.33
CA GLU A 650 -13.07 8.36 -17.21
C GLU A 650 -14.45 7.86 -17.64
N GLN A 651 -15.00 8.36 -18.76
CA GLN A 651 -16.25 7.87 -19.37
C GLN A 651 -16.07 6.52 -20.09
N LEU A 652 -14.91 6.28 -20.68
CA LEU A 652 -14.57 5.05 -21.42
C LEU A 652 -14.13 3.89 -20.51
N VAL A 653 -13.34 4.15 -19.47
CA VAL A 653 -12.96 3.12 -18.46
C VAL A 653 -14.13 2.74 -17.55
N GLY A 654 -15.20 3.55 -17.55
CA GLY A 654 -16.54 3.23 -17.07
C GLY A 654 -16.60 2.23 -15.93
N VAL A 655 -16.54 2.70 -14.69
CA VAL A 655 -17.33 2.03 -13.65
C VAL A 655 -18.76 2.39 -13.97
N ARG A 656 -19.52 1.41 -14.43
CA ARG A 656 -20.97 1.53 -14.46
C ARG A 656 -21.38 1.79 -13.02
N GLY A 657 -21.94 2.96 -12.74
CA GLY A 657 -22.29 3.34 -11.37
C GLY A 657 -23.21 2.32 -10.72
N LYS A 658 -23.35 2.41 -9.39
CA LYS A 658 -24.22 1.67 -8.44
C LYS A 658 -25.48 0.95 -8.97
N ASN A 659 -26.05 1.36 -10.10
CA ASN A 659 -27.29 0.82 -10.68
C ASN A 659 -27.16 0.27 -12.12
N GLU A 660 -25.97 0.24 -12.71
CA GLU A 660 -25.74 -0.21 -14.10
C GLU A 660 -24.61 -1.24 -14.25
N TYR A 661 -24.03 -1.74 -13.15
CA TYR A 661 -23.54 -3.11 -13.21
C TYR A 661 -24.72 -3.94 -13.73
N PRO A 662 -24.56 -4.73 -14.82
CA PRO A 662 -25.64 -5.59 -15.28
C PRO A 662 -26.16 -6.36 -14.07
N PRO A 663 -27.49 -6.51 -13.89
CA PRO A 663 -28.05 -7.15 -12.72
C PRO A 663 -27.48 -8.56 -12.67
N ARG A 664 -26.43 -8.74 -11.86
CA ARG A 664 -25.61 -9.94 -11.79
C ARG A 664 -25.02 -10.32 -13.17
N LEU A 665 -23.70 -10.29 -13.32
CA LEU A 665 -23.05 -11.18 -14.29
C LEU A 665 -23.41 -12.61 -13.87
N SER A 666 -24.50 -13.14 -14.45
CA SER A 666 -25.20 -14.39 -14.14
C SER A 666 -25.04 -14.86 -12.68
N SER A 667 -25.97 -14.49 -11.80
CA SER A 667 -26.08 -15.10 -10.45
C SER A 667 -26.45 -16.58 -10.47
N ARG A 668 -26.46 -17.23 -11.64
CA ARG A 668 -26.59 -18.68 -11.72
C ARG A 668 -25.20 -19.28 -11.81
N TYR A 669 -24.64 -19.49 -10.63
CA TYR A 669 -23.46 -20.31 -10.41
C TYR A 669 -23.73 -21.73 -10.91
N VAL A 670 -22.75 -22.32 -11.60
CA VAL A 670 -22.71 -23.76 -11.79
C VAL A 670 -22.35 -24.37 -10.44
N THR A 671 -23.19 -25.23 -9.87
CA THR A 671 -22.91 -25.90 -8.59
C THR A 671 -21.83 -26.96 -8.77
N ALA A 672 -21.18 -27.39 -7.67
CA ALA A 672 -20.25 -28.53 -7.73
C ALA A 672 -20.95 -29.79 -8.32
N ASP A 673 -22.24 -29.96 -8.02
CA ASP A 673 -23.08 -31.03 -8.56
C ASP A 673 -23.32 -30.89 -10.09
N GLU A 674 -23.49 -29.67 -10.60
CA GLU A 674 -23.63 -29.42 -12.04
C GLU A 674 -22.29 -29.65 -12.79
N ILE A 675 -21.15 -29.50 -12.11
CA ILE A 675 -19.81 -29.82 -12.65
C ILE A 675 -19.55 -31.32 -12.64
N GLU A 676 -19.99 -32.02 -11.60
CA GLU A 676 -19.99 -33.49 -11.56
C GLU A 676 -20.91 -34.08 -12.65
N ALA A 677 -22.11 -33.51 -12.86
CA ALA A 677 -23.04 -33.97 -13.89
C ALA A 677 -22.49 -33.83 -15.33
N VAL A 678 -21.75 -32.74 -15.61
CA VAL A 678 -21.06 -32.54 -16.88
C VAL A 678 -19.86 -33.47 -17.02
N ALA A 679 -19.11 -33.72 -15.93
CA ALA A 679 -18.00 -34.68 -15.91
C ALA A 679 -18.46 -36.15 -16.10
N GLU A 680 -19.72 -36.47 -15.75
CA GLU A 680 -20.34 -37.78 -15.96
C GLU A 680 -21.03 -37.94 -17.33
N GLY A 681 -21.02 -36.92 -18.18
CA GLY A 681 -21.56 -36.98 -19.55
C GLY A 681 -23.09 -36.91 -19.65
N MET A 682 -23.76 -36.31 -18.66
CA MET A 682 -25.20 -36.09 -18.68
C MET A 682 -25.54 -34.72 -19.30
N ASP A 683 -26.40 -34.72 -20.32
CA ASP A 683 -26.79 -33.51 -21.06
C ASP A 683 -27.73 -32.64 -20.22
N ALA A 684 -27.33 -31.40 -19.93
CA ALA A 684 -28.12 -30.43 -19.19
C ALA A 684 -29.04 -29.67 -20.16
N SER A 685 -30.11 -30.33 -20.64
CA SER A 685 -31.07 -29.72 -21.56
C SER A 685 -32.13 -28.86 -20.85
N GLU A 686 -32.07 -27.54 -21.12
CA GLU A 686 -33.04 -26.42 -21.16
C GLU A 686 -34.43 -26.40 -20.43
N ASP A 687 -34.95 -27.44 -19.79
CA ASP A 687 -36.41 -27.50 -19.52
C ASP A 687 -36.93 -27.11 -18.12
N ASN A 688 -36.15 -26.43 -17.26
CA ASN A 688 -36.63 -26.04 -15.92
C ASN A 688 -36.47 -24.55 -15.56
N TYR A 689 -36.77 -23.66 -16.51
CA TYR A 689 -36.87 -22.22 -16.22
C TYR A 689 -38.29 -21.81 -15.83
N LYS A 690 -38.59 -21.86 -14.53
CA LYS A 690 -39.63 -21.03 -13.92
C LYS A 690 -39.05 -20.27 -12.74
N ASN A 691 -39.26 -18.95 -12.79
CA ASN A 691 -38.89 -17.95 -11.79
C ASN A 691 -39.43 -18.33 -10.41
N ASP A 692 -38.55 -18.28 -9.40
CA ASP A 692 -38.93 -18.01 -8.01
C ASP A 692 -38.14 -16.77 -7.56
N ASP A 693 -38.71 -15.61 -7.84
CA ASP A 693 -38.48 -14.39 -7.06
C ASP A 693 -39.41 -14.49 -5.85
N ASP A 694 -38.89 -14.95 -4.71
CA ASP A 694 -39.33 -14.60 -3.34
C ASP A 694 -38.54 -15.43 -2.31
N ILE A 695 -37.58 -14.77 -1.63
CA ILE A 695 -37.20 -14.86 -0.19
C ILE A 695 -35.82 -14.22 0.02
#